data_AF-A0A2A5C726-F1
#
_entry.id   AF-A0A2A5C726-F1
#
_cell.length_a   1.000
_cell.length_b   1.000
_cell.length_c   1.000
_cell.angle_alpha   90.00
_cell.angle_beta   90.00
_cell.angle_gamma   90.00
#
_symmetry.space_group_name_H-M   'P 1'
#
loop_
_entity.id
_entity.type
_entity.pdbx_description
1 polymer ?
#
loop_
_entity_poly.entity_id
_entity_poly.type
_entity_poly.pdbx_seq_one_letter_code
_entity_poly.pdbx_strand_id
1 'polypeptide(L)'
;MKKHVAEQADACDVDRRPGVDAKFELHPQTYEWMIHLFNRIRKVLGLNIKFHGDPELLEEGEIFVFNHFSRIETFLPHWVIFNETGAFCRSIASASLFKSNDMFASFLWKVGAIPTNHSELFPVLVAEVMRGKKIIIFPEGGMVKDRKVQNEKGKFRVYSRSSKTVRKHHTGAAVLANAVSTVKESILLSEKKKDWSRIDDWVKTLGAESRTKLLYIAHKRTNIVPCNITFFPLHTDEGFFLRQKKLFNKDLSKRAREELIIESNILFKHTDMDMRPCQPIYVSEFMSWWEKKVQRLIAKRINSIHDLYALDDVSNSQLAKFIRGVFKQSTEKVRDKFMAEIYGAITINVNHLASSIIFKLIEEEEFSIRVSDLCLCLYVAIKKVQQSPVAHLHRGLKNPKQYRSLSIDGQMECVSDNELGKLLQSAEKQGLIQIEEGVVNLLDKLQHDYDLDTVRLKNTLKVYANEMAPVPAACEAVDAAVSEYKSLTQERQADFLLDDEQRNYDWHRQYYSKQRFDEVNVLETATESGRPYLIKGKGSAARTGVLLVHGFLASAAEMRPVSDELLSLGFTQYALRLEGHGTSPADLDKQTWEDWVKSVNIAYKLLSMYVDEIIILGFSAGALLSFYKAAESPPNLRGVIAVNAVMKIQHKAMIFVPLMHGVSKVVGKIPALENSMRYKANKPEHPEVNYQSIPVSALYQLLQLIDEVTKKLEDVRVPCLLLQSTQDPVIEVQSSDLAQKKLTGSQVTLVEIESSKHGILYENVGDTFSEITTFLMRLVTGRKH
;
A
#
# COMPACT_ATOMS: atom_id res chain seq x y z
N MET A 1 -27.50 -0.63 -2.31
CA MET A 1 -27.50 0.75 -1.78
C MET A 1 -27.66 1.88 -2.81
N LYS A 2 -28.06 1.63 -4.08
CA LYS A 2 -28.25 2.71 -5.08
C LYS A 2 -29.67 3.30 -5.18
N LYS A 3 -30.65 2.75 -4.45
CA LYS A 3 -32.07 3.16 -4.52
C LYS A 3 -32.56 4.06 -3.36
N HIS A 4 -31.81 4.18 -2.26
CA HIS A 4 -32.20 5.05 -1.14
C HIS A 4 -31.60 6.46 -1.18
N VAL A 5 -30.71 6.76 -2.14
CA VAL A 5 -30.11 8.09 -2.30
C VAL A 5 -31.01 9.03 -3.12
N ALA A 6 -31.88 8.49 -3.97
CA ALA A 6 -32.78 9.29 -4.81
C ALA A 6 -33.96 9.88 -4.03
N GLU A 7 -34.43 9.24 -2.95
CA GLU A 7 -35.59 9.72 -2.17
C GLU A 7 -35.26 10.84 -1.18
N GLN A 8 -33.97 11.18 -0.97
CA GLN A 8 -33.56 12.36 -0.18
C GLN A 8 -33.28 13.61 -1.01
N ALA A 9 -33.25 13.51 -2.34
CA ALA A 9 -32.94 14.64 -3.23
C ALA A 9 -34.18 15.53 -3.53
N ASP A 10 -35.39 14.99 -3.44
CA ASP A 10 -36.64 15.69 -3.84
C ASP A 10 -37.36 16.42 -2.69
N ALA A 11 -36.75 16.55 -1.52
CA ALA A 11 -37.34 17.26 -0.36
C ALA A 11 -36.57 18.53 0.06
N CYS A 12 -35.80 19.13 -0.85
CA CYS A 12 -34.98 20.32 -0.57
C CYS A 12 -35.40 21.55 -1.39
N ASP A 13 -36.70 21.78 -1.54
CA ASP A 13 -37.21 23.07 -1.97
C ASP A 13 -38.22 23.61 -0.94
N VAL A 14 -38.03 24.88 -0.57
CA VAL A 14 -38.81 25.67 0.40
C VAL A 14 -38.55 25.41 1.89
N ASP A 15 -37.54 26.10 2.44
CA ASP A 15 -37.69 26.74 3.76
C ASP A 15 -36.58 27.79 3.98
N ARG A 16 -36.92 29.08 3.92
CA ARG A 16 -36.04 30.17 4.39
C ARG A 16 -35.97 30.08 5.92
N ARG A 17 -34.88 29.50 6.44
CA ARG A 17 -34.71 29.29 7.89
C ARG A 17 -34.02 30.51 8.55
N PRO A 18 -34.52 31.03 9.68
CA PRO A 18 -33.96 32.24 10.30
C PRO A 18 -32.56 31.98 10.90
N GLY A 19 -31.62 32.92 10.71
CA GLY A 19 -30.37 32.99 11.48
C GLY A 19 -29.09 32.55 10.77
N VAL A 20 -29.13 32.24 9.46
CA VAL A 20 -27.93 32.05 8.63
C VAL A 20 -28.08 32.96 7.42
N ASP A 21 -27.12 33.84 7.18
CA ASP A 21 -27.09 34.69 5.98
C ASP A 21 -27.15 33.76 4.73
N ALA A 22 -28.02 34.07 3.76
CA ALA A 22 -28.31 33.20 2.61
C ALA A 22 -27.06 32.83 1.78
N LYS A 23 -25.97 33.59 1.98
CA LYS A 23 -24.65 33.34 1.41
C LYS A 23 -23.96 32.06 1.90
N PHE A 24 -24.41 31.47 3.01
CA PHE A 24 -23.75 30.31 3.61
C PHE A 24 -24.48 28.98 3.36
N GLU A 25 -25.59 28.95 2.63
CA GLU A 25 -26.23 27.68 2.28
C GLU A 25 -25.35 26.86 1.32
N LEU A 26 -25.14 25.59 1.66
CA LEU A 26 -24.49 24.64 0.75
C LEU A 26 -25.36 24.52 -0.49
N HIS A 27 -24.78 24.70 -1.67
CA HIS A 27 -25.50 24.53 -2.92
C HIS A 27 -25.25 23.11 -3.45
N PRO A 28 -26.19 22.15 -3.32
CA PRO A 28 -25.94 20.74 -3.61
C PRO A 28 -25.42 20.52 -5.04
N GLN A 29 -26.04 21.18 -6.03
CA GLN A 29 -25.62 21.09 -7.43
C GLN A 29 -24.17 21.57 -7.68
N THR A 30 -23.72 22.63 -6.98
CA THR A 30 -22.35 23.15 -7.15
C THR A 30 -21.35 22.21 -6.47
N TYR A 31 -21.70 21.66 -5.32
CA TYR A 31 -20.90 20.67 -4.60
C TYR A 31 -20.76 19.38 -5.41
N GLU A 32 -21.87 18.83 -5.93
CA GLU A 32 -21.84 17.66 -6.80
C GLU A 32 -21.03 17.91 -8.07
N TRP A 33 -21.16 19.10 -8.68
CA TRP A 33 -20.32 19.47 -9.82
C TRP A 33 -18.83 19.45 -9.48
N MET A 34 -18.43 19.95 -8.30
CA MET A 34 -17.05 19.86 -7.81
C MET A 34 -16.59 18.39 -7.67
N ILE A 35 -17.44 17.52 -7.12
CA ILE A 35 -17.16 16.07 -6.98
C ILE A 35 -16.95 15.41 -8.34
N HIS A 36 -17.82 15.72 -9.32
CA HIS A 36 -17.72 15.20 -10.68
C HIS A 36 -16.47 15.72 -11.41
N LEU A 37 -16.14 16.99 -11.23
CA LEU A 37 -14.93 17.60 -11.77
C LEU A 37 -13.68 16.92 -11.19
N PHE A 38 -13.62 16.74 -9.87
CA PHE A 38 -12.50 16.04 -9.23
C PHE A 38 -12.38 14.60 -9.72
N ASN A 39 -13.49 13.89 -9.92
CA ASN A 39 -13.50 12.55 -10.51
C ASN A 39 -12.89 12.50 -11.92
N ARG A 40 -13.15 13.51 -12.76
CA ARG A 40 -12.54 13.62 -14.10
C ARG A 40 -11.06 13.93 -14.01
N ILE A 41 -10.68 14.92 -13.20
CA ILE A 41 -9.29 15.32 -12.95
C ILE A 41 -8.47 14.11 -12.46
N ARG A 42 -9.00 13.37 -11.48
CA ARG A 42 -8.38 12.16 -10.94
C ARG A 42 -8.07 11.11 -12.03
N LYS A 43 -9.03 10.85 -12.93
CA LYS A 43 -8.85 9.90 -14.04
C LYS A 43 -7.83 10.37 -15.06
N VAL A 44 -7.88 11.65 -15.46
CA VAL A 44 -6.95 12.24 -16.43
C VAL A 44 -5.52 12.26 -15.90
N LEU A 45 -5.35 12.49 -14.59
CA LEU A 45 -4.05 12.64 -13.96
C LEU A 45 -3.51 11.33 -13.36
N GLY A 46 -4.25 10.23 -13.49
CA GLY A 46 -3.84 8.91 -13.02
C GLY A 46 -3.66 8.82 -11.50
N LEU A 47 -4.39 9.64 -10.73
CA LEU A 47 -4.33 9.67 -9.27
C LEU A 47 -5.01 8.43 -8.68
N ASN A 48 -4.27 7.64 -7.91
CA ASN A 48 -4.80 6.47 -7.21
C ASN A 48 -4.98 6.78 -5.72
N ILE A 49 -6.22 7.06 -5.35
CA ILE A 49 -6.59 7.34 -3.96
C ILE A 49 -6.91 6.02 -3.27
N LYS A 50 -6.23 5.77 -2.14
CA LYS A 50 -6.45 4.61 -1.29
C LYS A 50 -6.89 5.06 0.09
N PHE A 51 -8.09 4.64 0.47
CA PHE A 51 -8.61 4.82 1.82
C PHE A 51 -8.25 3.60 2.65
N HIS A 52 -7.59 3.80 3.80
CA HIS A 52 -7.18 2.74 4.73
C HIS A 52 -7.86 2.96 6.07
N GLY A 53 -9.01 2.34 6.25
CA GLY A 53 -9.77 2.42 7.49
C GLY A 53 -11.18 1.92 7.28
N ASP A 54 -11.93 1.86 8.37
CA ASP A 54 -13.35 1.53 8.33
C ASP A 54 -14.15 2.72 7.76
N PRO A 55 -14.94 2.53 6.68
CA PRO A 55 -15.85 3.55 6.18
C PRO A 55 -16.81 4.08 7.26
N GLU A 56 -17.16 3.28 8.27
CA GLU A 56 -18.01 3.70 9.39
C GLU A 56 -17.43 4.90 10.15
N LEU A 57 -16.10 5.05 10.21
CA LEU A 57 -15.44 6.21 10.82
C LEU A 57 -15.80 7.53 10.12
N LEU A 58 -16.01 7.48 8.80
CA LEU A 58 -16.45 8.65 8.03
C LEU A 58 -17.91 8.97 8.31
N GLU A 59 -18.75 7.96 8.56
CA GLU A 59 -20.17 8.14 8.86
C GLU A 59 -20.40 8.71 10.26
N GLU A 60 -19.69 8.19 11.26
CA GLU A 60 -19.83 8.63 12.66
C GLU A 60 -19.08 9.92 13.01
N GLY A 61 -18.06 10.29 12.22
CA GLY A 61 -17.24 11.46 12.49
C GLY A 61 -18.00 12.79 12.35
N GLU A 62 -17.83 13.68 13.34
CA GLU A 62 -18.41 15.04 13.34
C GLU A 62 -17.40 16.09 12.88
N ILE A 63 -16.18 16.03 13.41
CA ILE A 63 -15.10 16.97 13.14
C ILE A 63 -13.89 16.19 12.64
N PHE A 64 -13.48 16.42 11.40
CA PHE A 64 -12.32 15.80 10.79
C PHE A 64 -11.14 16.76 10.78
N VAL A 65 -9.97 16.26 11.19
CA VAL A 65 -8.72 17.03 11.14
C VAL A 65 -7.72 16.36 10.21
N PHE A 66 -7.23 17.10 9.21
CA PHE A 66 -6.33 16.59 8.17
C PHE A 66 -5.00 17.33 8.17
N ASN A 67 -3.90 16.65 7.85
CA ASN A 67 -2.64 17.34 7.53
C ASN A 67 -2.78 18.18 6.25
N HIS A 68 -2.02 19.28 6.17
CA HIS A 68 -2.09 20.22 5.06
C HIS A 68 -0.71 20.45 4.42
N PHE A 69 -0.35 19.68 3.39
CA PHE A 69 0.94 19.80 2.69
C PHE A 69 0.81 20.36 1.26
N SER A 70 -0.34 20.21 0.61
CA SER A 70 -0.71 20.84 -0.66
C SER A 70 -2.15 21.38 -0.64
N ARG A 71 -2.58 22.03 -1.72
CA ARG A 71 -3.98 22.45 -1.89
C ARG A 71 -4.93 21.32 -2.26
N ILE A 72 -4.45 20.22 -2.84
CA ILE A 72 -5.36 19.12 -3.24
C ILE A 72 -6.02 18.50 -2.00
N GLU A 73 -5.32 18.44 -0.86
CA GLU A 73 -5.87 18.00 0.42
C GLU A 73 -7.07 18.84 0.86
N THR A 74 -7.30 20.03 0.30
CA THR A 74 -8.49 20.82 0.64
C THR A 74 -9.76 20.32 -0.08
N PHE A 75 -9.62 19.65 -1.22
CA PHE A 75 -10.74 19.07 -1.97
C PHE A 75 -10.92 17.58 -1.71
N LEU A 76 -9.82 16.85 -1.44
CA LEU A 76 -9.85 15.41 -1.25
C LEU A 76 -10.81 14.94 -0.12
N PRO A 77 -10.80 15.53 1.09
CA PRO A 77 -11.71 15.13 2.16
C PRO A 77 -13.18 15.31 1.78
N HIS A 78 -13.53 16.40 1.12
CA HIS A 78 -14.89 16.64 0.62
C HIS A 78 -15.31 15.53 -0.36
N TRP A 79 -14.39 15.10 -1.24
CA TRP A 79 -14.64 14.04 -2.21
C TRP A 79 -14.79 12.66 -1.58
N VAL A 80 -13.88 12.29 -0.66
CA VAL A 80 -13.92 10.98 0.00
C VAL A 80 -15.18 10.87 0.86
N ILE A 81 -15.45 11.85 1.73
CA ILE A 81 -16.59 11.79 2.64
C ILE A 81 -17.91 11.75 1.86
N PHE A 82 -18.04 12.55 0.79
CA PHE A 82 -19.25 12.54 -0.03
C PHE A 82 -19.46 11.21 -0.76
N ASN A 83 -18.40 10.61 -1.33
CA ASN A 83 -18.55 9.32 -2.03
C ASN A 83 -18.86 8.15 -1.09
N GLU A 84 -18.29 8.14 0.11
CA GLU A 84 -18.48 7.05 1.07
C GLU A 84 -19.80 7.20 1.87
N THR A 85 -20.20 8.43 2.21
CA THR A 85 -21.33 8.67 3.14
C THR A 85 -22.49 9.47 2.53
N GLY A 86 -22.31 10.08 1.36
CA GLY A 86 -23.26 11.05 0.79
C GLY A 86 -23.30 12.41 1.51
N ALA A 87 -22.51 12.60 2.57
CA ALA A 87 -22.59 13.79 3.40
C ALA A 87 -21.87 15.00 2.78
N PHE A 88 -22.53 16.16 2.83
CA PHE A 88 -21.92 17.44 2.53
C PHE A 88 -21.07 17.92 3.72
N CYS A 89 -19.87 18.43 3.41
CA CYS A 89 -18.93 18.90 4.41
C CYS A 89 -18.76 20.42 4.36
N ARG A 90 -18.38 21.01 5.51
CA ARG A 90 -17.90 22.39 5.62
C ARG A 90 -16.41 22.38 5.88
N SER A 91 -15.70 23.40 5.39
CA SER A 91 -14.28 23.57 5.67
C SER A 91 -13.94 25.01 6.04
N ILE A 92 -12.85 25.18 6.80
CA ILE A 92 -12.34 26.52 7.15
C ILE A 92 -11.22 26.87 6.16
N ALA A 93 -11.31 28.06 5.57
CA ALA A 93 -10.37 28.54 4.57
C ALA A 93 -9.82 29.93 4.93
N SER A 94 -8.60 30.24 4.47
CA SER A 94 -7.97 31.54 4.76
C SER A 94 -8.80 32.70 4.22
N ALA A 95 -9.00 33.73 5.04
CA ALA A 95 -9.73 34.94 4.68
C ALA A 95 -9.21 35.61 3.38
N SER A 96 -7.93 35.43 3.04
CA SER A 96 -7.36 35.99 1.80
C SER A 96 -7.99 35.43 0.52
N LEU A 97 -8.56 34.22 0.57
CA LEU A 97 -9.23 33.58 -0.57
C LEU A 97 -10.60 34.18 -0.89
N PHE A 98 -11.15 35.00 0.02
CA PHE A 98 -12.46 35.64 -0.10
C PHE A 98 -12.37 37.17 -0.30
N LYS A 99 -11.16 37.72 -0.41
CA LYS A 99 -10.95 39.18 -0.55
C LYS A 99 -11.30 39.71 -1.94
N SER A 100 -11.25 38.86 -2.96
CA SER A 100 -11.68 39.21 -4.32
C SER A 100 -13.15 38.84 -4.49
N ASN A 101 -13.95 39.78 -5.01
CA ASN A 101 -15.39 39.59 -5.26
C ASN A 101 -15.61 38.82 -6.58
N ASP A 102 -14.86 37.73 -6.76
CA ASP A 102 -14.79 36.97 -8.01
C ASP A 102 -15.59 35.67 -7.97
N MET A 103 -15.70 35.02 -9.13
CA MET A 103 -16.34 33.71 -9.31
C MET A 103 -15.76 32.63 -8.37
N PHE A 104 -14.49 32.75 -7.99
CA PHE A 104 -13.81 31.78 -7.15
C PHE A 104 -14.23 31.90 -5.68
N ALA A 105 -14.30 33.12 -5.14
CA ALA A 105 -14.85 33.34 -3.81
C ALA A 105 -16.32 32.89 -3.72
N SER A 106 -17.13 33.19 -4.74
CA SER A 106 -18.52 32.70 -4.82
C SER A 106 -18.60 31.16 -4.85
N PHE A 107 -17.71 30.51 -5.60
CA PHE A 107 -17.61 29.06 -5.63
C PHE A 107 -17.25 28.48 -4.26
N LEU A 108 -16.25 29.03 -3.57
CA LEU A 108 -15.83 28.60 -2.23
C LEU A 108 -16.99 28.65 -1.23
N TRP A 109 -17.78 29.73 -1.25
CA TRP A 109 -18.99 29.83 -0.44
C TRP A 109 -19.99 28.70 -0.73
N LYS A 110 -20.29 28.46 -2.01
CA LYS A 110 -21.27 27.45 -2.45
C LYS A 110 -20.86 26.02 -2.12
N VAL A 111 -19.55 25.72 -2.11
CA VAL A 111 -19.02 24.39 -1.73
C VAL A 111 -18.78 24.24 -0.23
N GLY A 112 -19.10 25.27 0.56
CA GLY A 112 -19.14 25.20 2.01
C GLY A 112 -17.86 25.61 2.74
N ALA A 113 -16.98 26.38 2.11
CA ALA A 113 -15.82 26.96 2.77
C ALA A 113 -16.20 28.25 3.53
N ILE A 114 -15.69 28.41 4.75
CA ILE A 114 -15.94 29.57 5.63
C ILE A 114 -14.62 30.28 5.94
N PRO A 115 -14.53 31.62 5.82
CA PRO A 115 -13.32 32.39 6.08
C PRO A 115 -12.93 32.40 7.57
N THR A 116 -11.63 32.29 7.85
CA THR A 116 -11.06 32.28 9.22
C THR A 116 -11.34 33.53 10.05
N ASN A 117 -11.66 34.68 9.42
CA ASN A 117 -11.93 35.95 10.10
C ASN A 117 -13.43 36.27 10.20
N HIS A 118 -14.30 35.30 9.93
CA HIS A 118 -15.73 35.49 10.07
C HIS A 118 -16.09 35.78 11.54
N SER A 119 -16.87 36.83 11.78
CA SER A 119 -17.28 37.24 13.14
C SER A 119 -18.14 36.21 13.85
N GLU A 120 -18.76 35.30 13.09
CA GLU A 120 -19.64 34.23 13.60
C GLU A 120 -19.10 32.82 13.31
N LEU A 121 -17.78 32.68 13.10
CA LEU A 121 -17.19 31.41 12.67
C LEU A 121 -17.58 30.25 13.61
N PHE A 122 -17.36 30.38 14.91
CA PHE A 122 -17.60 29.29 15.85
C PHE A 122 -19.08 28.92 15.96
N PRO A 123 -20.01 29.89 16.14
CA PRO A 123 -21.44 29.58 16.23
C PRO A 123 -21.99 28.91 14.96
N VAL A 124 -21.56 29.35 13.77
CA VAL A 124 -21.95 28.69 12.51
C VAL A 124 -21.48 27.22 12.48
N LEU A 125 -20.21 26.96 12.83
CA LEU A 125 -19.68 25.59 12.84
C LEU A 125 -20.38 24.69 13.87
N VAL A 126 -20.71 25.22 15.05
CA VAL A 126 -21.47 24.48 16.07
C VAL A 126 -22.87 24.15 15.55
N ALA A 127 -23.57 25.12 14.94
CA ALA A 127 -24.89 24.87 14.35
C ALA A 127 -24.83 23.79 13.26
N GLU A 128 -23.83 23.82 12.38
CA GLU A 128 -23.66 22.83 11.32
C GLU A 128 -23.44 21.41 11.89
N VAL A 129 -22.61 21.24 12.93
CA VAL A 129 -22.46 19.93 13.62
C VAL A 129 -23.79 19.49 14.24
N MET A 130 -24.52 20.40 14.88
CA MET A 130 -25.83 20.10 15.48
C MET A 130 -26.92 19.81 14.43
N ARG A 131 -26.70 20.15 13.15
CA ARG A 131 -27.52 19.74 11.99
C ARG A 131 -27.07 18.41 11.39
N GLY A 132 -26.05 17.78 11.95
CA GLY A 132 -25.48 16.52 11.44
C GLY A 132 -24.54 16.72 10.24
N LYS A 133 -24.08 17.94 9.97
CA LYS A 133 -23.07 18.21 8.94
C LYS A 133 -21.67 17.93 9.46
N LYS A 134 -20.76 17.59 8.55
CA LYS A 134 -19.37 17.22 8.85
C LYS A 134 -18.46 18.43 8.67
N ILE A 135 -17.53 18.65 9.60
CA ILE A 135 -16.61 19.79 9.58
C ILE A 135 -15.19 19.30 9.28
N ILE A 136 -14.51 19.93 8.34
CA ILE A 136 -13.12 19.67 7.96
C ILE A 136 -12.23 20.82 8.44
N ILE A 137 -11.18 20.51 9.18
CA ILE A 137 -10.25 21.49 9.74
C ILE A 137 -8.81 21.08 9.44
N PHE A 138 -7.97 22.04 9.06
CA PHE A 138 -6.53 21.87 8.87
C PHE A 138 -5.78 22.55 10.04
N PRO A 139 -5.30 21.79 11.05
CA PRO A 139 -4.78 22.35 12.30
C PRO A 139 -3.46 23.13 12.15
N GLU A 140 -2.74 22.95 11.04
CA GLU A 140 -1.54 23.74 10.72
C GLU A 140 -1.87 25.22 10.49
N GLY A 141 -3.07 25.55 10.01
CA GLY A 141 -3.50 26.91 9.65
C GLY A 141 -2.90 27.44 8.34
N GLY A 142 -2.11 26.62 7.65
CA GLY A 142 -1.50 26.88 6.36
C GLY A 142 -0.62 25.71 5.93
N MET A 143 -0.25 25.65 4.64
CA MET A 143 0.53 24.52 4.11
C MET A 143 1.93 24.43 4.71
N VAL A 144 2.29 23.25 5.23
CA VAL A 144 3.63 22.92 5.73
C VAL A 144 4.45 22.30 4.60
N LYS A 145 5.05 23.17 3.80
CA LYS A 145 5.71 22.79 2.53
C LYS A 145 7.00 21.99 2.71
N ASP A 146 7.65 22.10 3.87
CA ASP A 146 8.87 21.38 4.26
C ASP A 146 8.60 20.07 5.00
N ARG A 147 7.33 19.79 5.32
CA ARG A 147 6.83 18.65 6.12
C ARG A 147 7.50 18.49 7.48
N LYS A 148 8.20 19.51 7.99
CA LYS A 148 8.81 19.50 9.33
C LYS A 148 7.75 19.85 10.36
N VAL A 149 7.28 18.83 11.07
CA VAL A 149 6.15 18.95 12.01
C VAL A 149 6.54 18.69 13.46
N GLN A 150 7.82 18.38 13.71
CA GLN A 150 8.39 18.09 15.01
C GLN A 150 9.72 18.83 15.16
N ASN A 151 10.05 19.24 16.39
CA ASN A 151 11.37 19.76 16.71
C ASN A 151 12.32 18.65 17.19
N GLU A 152 13.60 18.96 17.37
CA GLU A 152 14.64 18.02 17.85
C GLU A 152 14.30 17.35 19.20
N LYS A 153 13.41 17.96 20.00
CA LYS A 153 12.94 17.41 21.29
C LYS A 153 11.67 16.56 21.16
N GLY A 154 11.30 16.19 19.95
CA GLY A 154 10.13 15.36 19.69
C GLY A 154 8.77 16.07 19.86
N LYS A 155 8.73 17.40 20.00
CA LYS A 155 7.48 18.15 20.23
C LYS A 155 6.90 18.66 18.92
N PHE A 156 5.60 18.42 18.71
CA PHE A 156 4.88 18.89 17.51
C PHE A 156 4.85 20.42 17.43
N ARG A 157 5.45 20.94 16.36
CA ARG A 157 5.55 22.38 16.06
C ARG A 157 5.64 22.58 14.55
N VAL A 158 5.07 23.68 14.08
CA VAL A 158 5.11 24.09 12.68
C VAL A 158 5.53 25.54 12.56
N TYR A 159 6.24 25.85 11.48
CA TYR A 159 6.57 27.24 11.17
C TYR A 159 5.33 27.99 10.66
N SER A 160 5.06 29.14 11.26
CA SER A 160 3.91 29.97 10.92
C SER A 160 4.33 31.20 10.11
N ARG A 161 3.82 31.29 8.89
CA ARG A 161 4.13 32.37 7.95
C ARG A 161 3.66 33.74 8.42
N SER A 162 2.47 33.80 9.00
CA SER A 162 1.85 35.05 9.46
C SER A 162 2.62 35.68 10.62
N SER A 163 3.25 34.86 11.46
CA SER A 163 3.95 35.28 12.66
C SER A 163 5.48 35.14 12.56
N LYS A 164 6.01 34.65 11.43
CA LYS A 164 7.44 34.34 11.18
C LYS A 164 8.12 33.58 12.32
N THR A 165 7.38 32.70 13.01
CA THR A 165 7.83 32.00 14.22
C THR A 165 7.43 30.52 14.20
N VAL A 166 8.23 29.67 14.83
CA VAL A 166 7.86 28.28 15.10
C VAL A 166 6.88 28.24 16.26
N ARG A 167 5.65 27.78 16.00
CA ARG A 167 4.58 27.70 16.99
C ARG A 167 4.00 26.29 17.08
N LYS A 168 3.22 26.04 18.13
CA LYS A 168 2.34 24.87 18.16
C LYS A 168 1.21 25.02 17.14
N HIS A 169 0.64 23.89 16.71
CA HIS A 169 -0.54 23.84 15.85
C HIS A 169 -1.75 24.55 16.49
N HIS A 170 -2.70 24.95 15.66
CA HIS A 170 -3.90 25.63 16.15
C HIS A 170 -4.79 24.69 16.94
N THR A 171 -5.41 25.21 18.00
CA THR A 171 -6.36 24.47 18.85
C THR A 171 -7.79 24.54 18.35
N GLY A 172 -8.05 25.16 17.18
CA GLY A 172 -9.40 25.48 16.69
C GLY A 172 -10.37 24.29 16.70
N ALA A 173 -9.93 23.11 16.23
CA ALA A 173 -10.74 21.89 16.25
C ALA A 173 -11.09 21.43 17.68
N ALA A 174 -10.14 21.47 18.61
CA ALA A 174 -10.37 21.12 20.01
C ALA A 174 -11.31 22.11 20.71
N VAL A 175 -11.18 23.42 20.40
CA VAL A 175 -12.09 24.46 20.91
C VAL A 175 -13.50 24.25 20.37
N LEU A 176 -13.65 23.99 19.07
CA LEU A 176 -14.95 23.70 18.44
C LEU A 176 -15.61 22.49 19.10
N ALA A 177 -14.86 21.40 19.26
CA ALA A 177 -15.39 20.18 19.85
C ALA A 177 -15.79 20.36 21.33
N ASN A 178 -15.04 21.16 22.11
CA ASN A 178 -15.45 21.56 23.46
C ASN A 178 -16.74 22.38 23.46
N ALA A 179 -16.91 23.30 22.49
CA ALA A 179 -18.11 24.11 22.35
C ALA A 179 -19.34 23.24 21.99
N VAL A 180 -19.21 22.37 20.98
CA VAL A 180 -20.25 21.40 20.59
C VAL A 180 -20.64 20.52 21.78
N SER A 181 -19.67 19.94 22.49
CA SER A 181 -19.90 19.12 23.69
C SER A 181 -20.68 19.89 24.76
N THR A 182 -20.38 21.17 24.95
CA THR A 182 -21.08 22.02 25.93
C THR A 182 -22.53 22.33 25.53
N VAL A 183 -22.78 22.56 24.23
CA VAL A 183 -24.14 22.74 23.70
C VAL A 183 -24.95 21.46 23.82
N LYS A 184 -24.37 20.30 23.47
CA LYS A 184 -25.00 18.98 23.66
C LYS A 184 -25.38 18.76 25.12
N GLU A 185 -24.49 19.04 26.08
CA GLU A 185 -24.79 18.95 27.51
C GLU A 185 -25.95 19.88 27.91
N SER A 186 -26.04 21.09 27.35
CA SER A 186 -27.16 22.02 27.63
C SER A 186 -28.51 21.45 27.17
N ILE A 187 -28.54 20.85 25.97
CA ILE A 187 -29.74 20.21 25.41
C ILE A 187 -30.14 18.99 26.26
N LEU A 188 -29.19 18.11 26.59
CA LEU A 188 -29.44 16.93 27.42
C LEU A 188 -29.91 17.29 28.85
N LEU A 189 -29.38 18.38 29.42
CA LEU A 189 -29.87 18.89 30.71
C LEU A 189 -31.30 19.42 30.63
N SER A 190 -31.68 20.00 29.48
CA SER A 190 -33.05 20.49 29.23
C SER A 190 -34.02 19.32 29.07
N GLU A 191 -33.61 18.27 28.35
CA GLU A 191 -34.37 17.02 28.21
C GLU A 191 -34.58 16.33 29.56
N LYS A 192 -33.53 16.21 30.38
CA LYS A 192 -33.62 15.62 31.71
C LYS A 192 -34.61 16.37 32.63
N LYS A 193 -34.74 17.68 32.44
CA LYS A 193 -35.72 18.54 33.15
C LYS A 193 -37.10 18.56 32.50
N LYS A 194 -37.27 17.91 31.34
CA LYS A 194 -38.47 17.97 30.50
C LYS A 194 -38.84 19.41 30.08
N ASP A 195 -37.83 20.27 29.93
CA ASP A 195 -37.98 21.65 29.49
C ASP A 195 -38.06 21.70 27.96
N TRP A 196 -39.23 21.32 27.42
CA TRP A 196 -39.45 21.23 25.97
C TRP A 196 -39.42 22.59 25.28
N SER A 197 -39.79 23.67 25.98
CA SER A 197 -39.70 25.04 25.44
C SER A 197 -38.26 25.40 25.12
N ARG A 198 -37.33 25.08 26.03
CA ARG A 198 -35.90 25.33 25.80
C ARG A 198 -35.32 24.48 24.67
N ILE A 199 -35.83 23.25 24.49
CA ILE A 199 -35.43 22.41 23.36
C ILE A 199 -35.94 22.99 22.04
N ASP A 200 -37.16 23.54 22.00
CA ASP A 200 -37.68 24.26 20.82
C ASP A 200 -36.84 25.48 20.46
N ASP A 201 -36.43 26.25 21.46
CA ASP A 201 -35.55 27.40 21.26
C ASP A 201 -34.21 26.97 20.64
N TRP A 202 -33.66 25.83 21.10
CA TRP A 202 -32.47 25.24 20.48
C TRP A 202 -32.72 24.75 19.05
N VAL A 203 -33.85 24.09 18.78
CA VAL A 203 -34.23 23.67 17.41
C VAL A 203 -34.29 24.88 16.48
N LYS A 204 -34.96 25.97 16.91
CA LYS A 204 -35.09 27.20 16.14
C LYS A 204 -33.74 27.89 15.93
N THR A 205 -32.94 28.03 16.99
CA THR A 205 -31.67 28.78 16.97
C THR A 205 -30.57 28.04 16.20
N LEU A 206 -30.51 26.71 16.35
CA LEU A 206 -29.56 25.88 15.60
C LEU A 206 -30.07 25.58 14.18
N GLY A 207 -31.33 25.87 13.87
CA GLY A 207 -31.95 25.51 12.59
C GLY A 207 -32.01 23.98 12.37
N ALA A 208 -32.22 23.22 13.43
CA ALA A 208 -32.37 21.76 13.35
C ALA A 208 -33.72 21.40 12.73
N GLU A 209 -33.79 20.28 12.01
CA GLU A 209 -35.01 19.87 11.31
C GLU A 209 -36.14 19.44 12.26
N SER A 210 -35.81 18.83 13.40
CA SER A 210 -36.79 18.41 14.39
C SER A 210 -36.15 18.22 15.76
N ARG A 211 -36.99 18.21 16.81
CA ARG A 211 -36.56 17.88 18.19
C ARG A 211 -35.87 16.51 18.24
N THR A 212 -36.45 15.51 17.58
CA THR A 212 -35.94 14.13 17.58
C THR A 212 -34.53 14.06 16.98
N LYS A 213 -34.30 14.72 15.84
CA LYS A 213 -32.97 14.76 15.22
C LYS A 213 -31.96 15.51 16.10
N LEU A 214 -32.36 16.62 16.70
CA LEU A 214 -31.51 17.39 17.61
C LEU A 214 -31.09 16.55 18.83
N LEU A 215 -32.04 15.88 19.48
CA LEU A 215 -31.76 15.01 20.64
C LEU A 215 -30.90 13.81 20.26
N TYR A 216 -31.17 13.19 19.10
CA TYR A 216 -30.33 12.11 18.58
C TYR A 216 -28.86 12.55 18.43
N ILE A 217 -28.60 13.73 17.86
CA ILE A 217 -27.24 14.28 17.74
C ILE A 217 -26.67 14.66 19.12
N ALA A 218 -27.49 15.20 20.02
CA ALA A 218 -27.06 15.56 21.37
C ALA A 218 -26.60 14.35 22.20
N HIS A 219 -27.23 13.19 22.03
CA HIS A 219 -26.82 11.94 22.68
C HIS A 219 -25.51 11.35 22.12
N LYS A 220 -25.10 11.72 20.90
CA LYS A 220 -23.82 11.30 20.36
C LYS A 220 -22.67 12.00 21.07
N ARG A 221 -21.65 11.24 21.49
CA ARG A 221 -20.42 11.79 22.06
C ARG A 221 -19.71 12.63 20.99
N THR A 222 -19.33 13.86 21.32
CA THR A 222 -18.55 14.70 20.41
C THR A 222 -17.19 14.09 20.13
N ASN A 223 -16.90 13.84 18.86
CA ASN A 223 -15.67 13.23 18.41
C ASN A 223 -14.89 14.13 17.43
N ILE A 224 -13.58 13.94 17.43
CA ILE A 224 -12.68 14.43 16.39
C ILE A 224 -12.07 13.21 15.73
N VAL A 225 -12.13 13.11 14.41
CA VAL A 225 -11.51 12.04 13.62
C VAL A 225 -10.22 12.58 12.98
N PRO A 226 -9.04 12.21 13.49
CA PRO A 226 -7.78 12.56 12.86
C PRO A 226 -7.62 11.80 11.54
N CYS A 227 -7.06 12.44 10.53
CA CYS A 227 -6.85 11.84 9.22
C CYS A 227 -5.49 12.25 8.66
N ASN A 228 -4.70 11.27 8.23
CA ASN A 228 -3.48 11.52 7.47
C ASN A 228 -3.73 11.33 5.97
N ILE A 229 -3.09 12.16 5.15
CA ILE A 229 -2.96 11.99 3.70
C ILE A 229 -1.46 11.99 3.38
N THR A 230 -0.95 10.85 2.92
CA THR A 230 0.43 10.69 2.45
C THR A 230 0.45 10.63 0.91
N PHE A 231 1.46 11.25 0.30
CA PHE A 231 1.62 11.32 -1.15
C PHE A 231 2.88 10.58 -1.59
N PHE A 232 2.76 9.72 -2.60
CA PHE A 232 3.90 8.98 -3.13
C PHE A 232 3.72 8.57 -4.60
N PRO A 233 4.71 8.80 -5.49
CA PRO A 233 5.90 9.62 -5.28
C PRO A 233 5.60 11.13 -5.42
N LEU A 234 6.48 11.94 -4.82
CA LEU A 234 6.61 13.38 -5.07
C LEU A 234 7.44 13.60 -6.33
N HIS A 235 6.86 14.28 -7.32
CA HIS A 235 7.52 14.64 -8.56
C HIS A 235 8.19 16.01 -8.47
N THR A 236 9.24 16.23 -9.26
CA THR A 236 9.99 17.50 -9.30
C THR A 236 10.10 18.06 -10.72
N ASP A 237 9.61 17.34 -11.73
CA ASP A 237 9.74 17.72 -13.13
C ASP A 237 8.82 18.91 -13.50
N GLU A 238 9.41 19.97 -14.05
CA GLU A 238 8.72 21.23 -14.41
C GLU A 238 7.80 21.12 -15.65
N GLY A 239 7.87 20.01 -16.40
CA GLY A 239 7.45 19.95 -17.81
C GLY A 239 6.03 19.49 -18.12
N PHE A 240 5.27 18.91 -17.19
CA PHE A 240 3.98 18.29 -17.52
C PHE A 240 2.87 19.32 -17.81
N PHE A 241 2.72 20.33 -16.94
CA PHE A 241 1.60 21.26 -17.03
C PHE A 241 1.76 22.34 -18.12
N LEU A 242 2.98 22.55 -18.61
CA LEU A 242 3.26 23.43 -19.75
C LEU A 242 2.49 23.00 -21.01
N ARG A 243 2.09 21.73 -21.13
CA ARG A 243 1.29 21.20 -22.26
C ARG A 243 -0.24 21.33 -22.09
N GLN A 244 -0.77 21.61 -20.89
CA GLN A 244 -2.23 21.68 -20.62
C GLN A 244 -2.73 23.06 -20.15
N LYS A 245 -2.14 24.15 -20.67
CA LYS A 245 -2.59 25.54 -20.40
C LYS A 245 -4.07 25.83 -20.67
N LYS A 246 -4.81 24.97 -21.39
CA LYS A 246 -6.21 25.17 -21.76
C LYS A 246 -7.24 24.82 -20.66
N LEU A 247 -6.84 24.09 -19.61
CA LEU A 247 -7.78 23.59 -18.58
C LEU A 247 -7.97 24.52 -17.37
N PHE A 248 -7.13 25.55 -17.20
CA PHE A 248 -7.18 26.44 -16.05
C PHE A 248 -7.64 27.84 -16.46
N ASN A 249 -8.79 28.22 -15.92
CA ASN A 249 -9.52 29.43 -16.27
C ASN A 249 -8.71 30.71 -15.94
N LYS A 250 -8.97 31.80 -16.68
CA LYS A 250 -8.25 33.10 -16.53
C LYS A 250 -8.50 33.80 -15.19
N ASP A 251 -9.46 33.34 -14.40
CA ASP A 251 -10.04 34.06 -13.24
C ASP A 251 -9.33 33.80 -11.90
N LEU A 252 -8.29 32.96 -11.84
CA LEU A 252 -7.50 32.77 -10.61
C LEU A 252 -6.46 33.90 -10.45
N SER A 253 -6.30 34.41 -9.23
CA SER A 253 -5.22 35.36 -8.90
C SER A 253 -3.85 34.82 -9.33
N LYS A 254 -2.94 35.71 -9.77
CA LYS A 254 -1.61 35.33 -10.28
C LYS A 254 -0.86 34.37 -9.32
N ARG A 255 -0.95 34.64 -8.02
CA ARG A 255 -0.34 33.85 -6.95
C ARG A 255 -0.99 32.47 -6.77
N ALA A 256 -2.33 32.39 -6.79
CA ALA A 256 -3.03 31.10 -6.68
C ALA A 256 -2.73 30.20 -7.89
N ARG A 257 -2.60 30.80 -9.08
CA ARG A 257 -2.24 30.10 -10.32
C ARG A 257 -0.82 29.57 -10.29
N GLU A 258 0.15 30.39 -9.87
CA GLU A 258 1.55 29.97 -9.73
C GLU A 258 1.71 28.83 -8.72
N GLU A 259 1.07 28.92 -7.55
CA GLU A 259 1.20 27.85 -6.54
C GLU A 259 0.41 26.58 -6.90
N LEU A 260 -0.73 26.70 -7.60
CA LEU A 260 -1.47 25.56 -8.15
C LEU A 260 -0.66 24.87 -9.25
N ILE A 261 0.04 25.63 -10.11
CA ILE A 261 0.93 25.06 -11.13
C ILE A 261 2.09 24.30 -10.48
N ILE A 262 2.73 24.89 -9.45
CA ILE A 262 3.83 24.23 -8.72
C ILE A 262 3.34 22.96 -8.02
N GLU A 263 2.20 23.00 -7.32
CA GLU A 263 1.60 21.81 -6.71
C GLU A 263 1.11 20.81 -7.75
N SER A 264 0.75 21.30 -8.94
CA SER A 264 0.34 20.45 -10.06
C SER A 264 1.46 19.73 -10.78
N ASN A 265 2.67 20.27 -10.73
CA ASN A 265 3.85 19.59 -11.24
C ASN A 265 4.36 18.53 -10.24
N ILE A 266 4.19 18.76 -8.94
CA ILE A 266 4.68 17.86 -7.88
C ILE A 266 3.80 16.61 -7.68
N LEU A 267 2.50 16.70 -7.94
CA LEU A 267 1.52 15.68 -7.53
C LEU A 267 0.88 14.87 -8.66
N PHE A 268 1.16 15.16 -9.93
CA PHE A 268 0.29 14.70 -11.01
C PHE A 268 0.99 13.91 -12.13
N LYS A 269 1.55 12.76 -11.73
CA LYS A 269 1.76 11.61 -12.61
C LYS A 269 1.76 10.32 -11.79
N HIS A 270 0.72 9.49 -11.90
CA HIS A 270 0.67 8.18 -11.24
C HIS A 270 1.00 8.21 -9.73
N THR A 271 0.54 9.26 -9.04
CA THR A 271 0.76 9.42 -7.59
C THR A 271 -0.31 8.67 -6.82
N ASP A 272 0.12 7.85 -5.87
CA ASP A 272 -0.69 7.24 -4.84
C ASP A 272 -0.96 8.28 -3.74
N MET A 273 -2.23 8.37 -3.33
CA MET A 273 -2.68 9.19 -2.20
C MET A 273 -3.29 8.27 -1.17
N ASP A 274 -2.52 7.97 -0.12
CA ASP A 274 -2.95 7.10 0.98
C ASP A 274 -3.60 7.96 2.07
N MET A 275 -4.92 7.82 2.21
CA MET A 275 -5.70 8.46 3.26
C MET A 275 -5.97 7.48 4.40
N ARG A 276 -5.62 7.87 5.64
CA ARG A 276 -5.78 7.06 6.85
C ARG A 276 -6.58 7.82 7.91
N PRO A 277 -7.88 7.53 8.09
CA PRO A 277 -8.58 7.95 9.30
C PRO A 277 -8.03 7.18 10.51
N CYS A 278 -7.83 7.89 11.61
CA CYS A 278 -7.44 7.35 12.89
C CYS A 278 -8.67 7.14 13.78
N GLN A 279 -8.45 6.51 14.93
CA GLN A 279 -9.52 6.29 15.91
C GLN A 279 -10.12 7.61 16.39
N PRO A 280 -11.45 7.71 16.57
CA PRO A 280 -12.09 8.94 17.02
C PRO A 280 -11.63 9.34 18.43
N ILE A 281 -11.32 10.62 18.59
CA ILE A 281 -10.94 11.22 19.87
C ILE A 281 -12.17 11.85 20.49
N TYR A 282 -12.61 11.31 21.63
CA TYR A 282 -13.74 11.86 22.37
C TYR A 282 -13.28 12.92 23.35
N VAL A 283 -13.68 14.16 23.12
CA VAL A 283 -13.22 15.32 23.92
C VAL A 283 -13.54 15.19 25.41
N SER A 284 -14.67 14.55 25.74
CA SER A 284 -15.10 14.26 27.11
C SER A 284 -14.10 13.41 27.93
N GLU A 285 -13.20 12.67 27.28
CA GLU A 285 -12.20 11.81 27.95
C GLU A 285 -10.98 12.59 28.42
N PHE A 286 -10.72 13.75 27.82
CA PHE A 286 -9.59 14.62 28.15
C PHE A 286 -9.95 15.68 29.20
N MET A 287 -11.23 15.83 29.51
CA MET A 287 -11.72 16.72 30.57
C MET A 287 -11.55 16.07 31.95
N SER A 288 -10.92 16.80 32.85
CA SER A 288 -10.89 16.48 34.28
C SER A 288 -12.27 16.55 34.93
N TRP A 289 -12.40 15.96 36.13
CA TRP A 289 -13.66 15.95 36.87
C TRP A 289 -14.19 17.36 37.16
N TRP A 290 -13.30 18.32 37.42
CA TRP A 290 -13.68 19.70 37.71
C TRP A 290 -14.03 20.48 36.43
N GLU A 291 -13.33 20.24 35.31
CA GLU A 291 -13.71 20.79 33.99
C GLU A 291 -15.12 20.33 33.61
N LYS A 292 -15.45 19.05 33.80
CA LYS A 292 -16.83 18.52 33.59
C LYS A 292 -17.85 19.21 34.49
N LYS A 293 -17.49 19.47 35.76
CA LYS A 293 -18.37 20.18 36.70
C LYS A 293 -18.62 21.62 36.25
N VAL A 294 -17.56 22.33 35.81
CA VAL A 294 -17.67 23.70 35.30
C VAL A 294 -18.43 23.73 33.97
N GLN A 295 -18.21 22.77 33.07
CA GLN A 295 -18.96 22.61 31.84
C GLN A 295 -20.47 22.51 32.12
N ARG A 296 -20.88 21.68 33.08
CA ARG A 296 -22.29 21.58 33.49
C ARG A 296 -22.85 22.88 34.05
N LEU A 297 -22.04 23.67 34.76
CA LEU A 297 -22.47 24.99 35.26
C LEU A 297 -22.65 25.99 34.11
N ILE A 298 -21.73 25.97 33.14
CA ILE A 298 -21.81 26.78 31.92
C ILE A 298 -23.01 26.36 31.08
N ALA A 299 -23.21 25.06 30.84
CA ALA A 299 -24.30 24.50 30.04
C ALA A 299 -25.69 24.88 30.59
N LYS A 300 -25.83 25.05 31.91
CA LYS A 300 -27.07 25.57 32.54
C LYS A 300 -27.34 27.03 32.20
N ARG A 301 -26.30 27.83 31.99
CA ARG A 301 -26.37 29.28 31.72
C ARG A 301 -26.45 29.64 30.24
N ILE A 302 -25.96 28.77 29.35
CA ILE A 302 -26.08 28.96 27.90
C ILE A 302 -27.53 28.70 27.50
N ASN A 303 -28.22 29.74 27.07
CA ASN A 303 -29.63 29.71 26.66
C ASN A 303 -29.78 29.88 25.14
N SER A 304 -28.73 30.31 24.43
CA SER A 304 -28.75 30.43 22.97
C SER A 304 -27.37 30.19 22.35
N ILE A 305 -27.33 29.99 21.04
CA ILE A 305 -26.08 29.98 20.28
C ILE A 305 -25.36 31.34 20.36
N HIS A 306 -26.08 32.41 20.68
CA HIS A 306 -25.53 33.76 20.77
C HIS A 306 -24.67 33.95 22.03
N ASP A 307 -24.89 33.13 23.06
CA ASP A 307 -24.00 33.09 24.22
C ASP A 307 -22.61 32.52 23.87
N LEU A 308 -22.49 31.83 22.73
CA LEU A 308 -21.21 31.42 22.16
C LEU A 308 -20.52 32.57 21.40
N TYR A 309 -21.24 33.59 20.90
CA TYR A 309 -20.61 34.80 20.34
C TYR A 309 -19.78 35.52 21.41
N ALA A 310 -20.27 35.54 22.66
CA ALA A 310 -19.52 36.10 23.78
C ALA A 310 -18.21 35.35 24.06
N LEU A 311 -18.05 34.10 23.60
CA LEU A 311 -16.81 33.31 23.67
C LEU A 311 -15.85 33.60 22.52
N ASP A 312 -16.36 34.01 21.36
CA ASP A 312 -15.62 34.27 20.12
C ASP A 312 -14.99 35.68 20.11
N ASP A 313 -15.60 36.66 20.77
CA ASP A 313 -15.15 38.06 20.72
C ASP A 313 -13.68 38.22 21.17
N VAL A 314 -12.83 38.62 20.22
CA VAL A 314 -11.38 38.65 20.29
C VAL A 314 -10.85 39.83 21.13
N SER A 315 -11.67 40.58 21.86
CA SER A 315 -11.10 41.67 22.70
C SER A 315 -11.47 41.73 24.19
N ASN A 316 -12.72 41.58 24.68
CA ASN A 316 -12.98 42.04 26.06
C ASN A 316 -13.97 41.31 26.99
N SER A 317 -14.50 40.13 26.66
CA SER A 317 -15.32 39.38 27.63
C SER A 317 -14.46 38.65 28.68
N GLN A 318 -14.56 39.06 29.95
CA GLN A 318 -13.90 38.37 31.08
C GLN A 318 -14.34 36.89 31.20
N LEU A 319 -15.59 36.61 30.85
CA LEU A 319 -16.16 35.26 30.87
C LEU A 319 -15.53 34.34 29.82
N ALA A 320 -15.27 34.85 28.61
CA ALA A 320 -14.58 34.10 27.56
C ALA A 320 -13.13 33.77 27.94
N LYS A 321 -12.41 34.74 28.51
CA LYS A 321 -11.05 34.55 29.00
C LYS A 321 -11.02 33.51 30.13
N PHE A 322 -12.00 33.54 31.03
CA PHE A 322 -12.17 32.55 32.09
C PHE A 322 -12.45 31.15 31.54
N ILE A 323 -13.41 31.00 30.62
CA ILE A 323 -13.78 29.70 30.02
C ILE A 323 -12.63 29.12 29.19
N ARG A 324 -11.94 29.95 28.39
CA ARG A 324 -10.71 29.53 27.68
C ARG A 324 -9.62 29.10 28.66
N GLY A 325 -9.48 29.78 29.80
CA GLY A 325 -8.57 29.39 30.88
C GLY A 325 -8.93 28.04 31.50
N VAL A 326 -10.22 27.81 31.77
CA VAL A 326 -10.76 26.57 32.33
C VAL A 326 -10.47 25.38 31.42
N PHE A 327 -10.82 25.46 30.13
CA PHE A 327 -10.63 24.35 29.19
C PHE A 327 -9.26 24.35 28.52
N LYS A 328 -8.32 25.21 28.92
CA LYS A 328 -7.02 25.34 28.27
C LYS A 328 -6.28 24.00 28.26
N GLN A 329 -6.26 23.32 29.40
CA GLN A 329 -5.50 22.08 29.57
C GLN A 329 -6.08 20.94 28.72
N SER A 330 -7.40 20.69 28.80
CA SER A 330 -8.06 19.69 27.96
C SER A 330 -7.93 20.00 26.47
N THR A 331 -8.09 21.27 26.07
CA THR A 331 -7.90 21.71 24.68
C THR A 331 -6.49 21.43 24.15
N GLU A 332 -5.46 21.75 24.95
CA GLU A 332 -4.07 21.49 24.56
C GLU A 332 -3.77 19.99 24.48
N LYS A 333 -4.31 19.18 25.40
CA LYS A 333 -4.16 17.70 25.37
C LYS A 333 -4.85 17.09 24.14
N VAL A 334 -6.07 17.52 23.82
CA VAL A 334 -6.80 17.05 22.63
C VAL A 334 -6.03 17.42 21.36
N ARG A 335 -5.50 18.66 21.27
CA ARG A 335 -4.63 19.07 20.16
C ARG A 335 -3.43 18.15 20.04
N ASP A 336 -2.66 18.01 21.11
CA ASP A 336 -1.42 17.23 21.05
C ASP A 336 -1.71 15.76 20.70
N LYS A 337 -2.84 15.20 21.17
CA LYS A 337 -3.29 13.86 20.79
C LYS A 337 -3.63 13.76 19.31
N PHE A 338 -4.51 14.62 18.75
CA PHE A 338 -4.86 14.49 17.33
C PHE A 338 -3.67 14.78 16.41
N MET A 339 -2.73 15.65 16.80
CA MET A 339 -1.50 15.86 16.01
C MET A 339 -0.61 14.62 16.01
N ALA A 340 -0.48 13.95 17.16
CA ALA A 340 0.25 12.68 17.26
C ALA A 340 -0.40 11.60 16.39
N GLU A 341 -1.74 11.51 16.38
CA GLU A 341 -2.47 10.56 15.53
C GLU A 341 -2.29 10.88 14.03
N ILE A 342 -2.40 12.15 13.61
CA ILE A 342 -2.22 12.53 12.20
C ILE A 342 -0.82 12.15 11.71
N TYR A 343 0.24 12.53 12.44
CA TYR A 343 1.61 12.32 11.93
C TYR A 343 2.16 10.93 12.24
N GLY A 344 1.64 10.23 13.25
CA GLY A 344 1.90 8.80 13.45
C GLY A 344 1.26 7.94 12.37
N ALA A 345 0.17 8.42 11.75
CA ALA A 345 -0.56 7.70 10.70
C ALA A 345 0.04 7.87 9.29
N ILE A 346 1.29 8.33 9.16
CA ILE A 346 1.96 8.49 7.87
C ILE A 346 2.20 7.12 7.23
N THR A 347 1.95 7.02 5.93
CA THR A 347 2.16 5.79 5.16
C THR A 347 3.62 5.74 4.65
N ILE A 348 4.45 4.95 5.32
CA ILE A 348 5.86 4.78 5.01
C ILE A 348 6.04 4.16 3.62
N ASN A 349 6.90 4.75 2.81
CA ASN A 349 7.23 4.30 1.46
C ASN A 349 8.75 4.23 1.29
N VAL A 350 9.22 3.73 0.15
CA VAL A 350 10.65 3.51 -0.11
C VAL A 350 11.47 4.81 -0.09
N ASN A 351 10.88 5.94 -0.53
CA ASN A 351 11.57 7.23 -0.54
C ASN A 351 11.71 7.83 0.87
N HIS A 352 10.76 7.57 1.77
CA HIS A 352 10.92 7.89 3.20
C HIS A 352 12.17 7.20 3.77
N LEU A 353 12.24 5.87 3.63
CA LEU A 353 13.36 5.08 4.16
C LEU A 353 14.70 5.48 3.52
N ALA A 354 14.76 5.58 2.19
CA ALA A 354 15.98 5.93 1.47
C ALA A 354 16.49 7.34 1.84
N SER A 355 15.59 8.32 1.92
CA SER A 355 15.97 9.69 2.29
C SER A 355 16.46 9.76 3.73
N SER A 356 15.79 9.06 4.66
CA SER A 356 16.22 9.00 6.06
C SER A 356 17.55 8.27 6.25
N ILE A 357 17.84 7.22 5.46
CA ILE A 357 19.17 6.58 5.44
C ILE A 357 20.24 7.60 5.00
N ILE A 358 20.00 8.36 3.93
CA ILE A 358 20.96 9.38 3.45
C ILE A 358 21.25 10.42 4.54
N PHE A 359 20.23 10.94 5.23
CA PHE A 359 20.45 11.90 6.32
C PHE A 359 21.13 11.25 7.53
N LYS A 360 20.86 9.97 7.81
CA LYS A 360 21.56 9.24 8.88
C LYS A 360 23.05 9.10 8.60
N LEU A 361 23.44 8.82 7.36
CA LEU A 361 24.85 8.77 6.96
C LEU A 361 25.55 10.12 7.17
N ILE A 362 24.88 11.22 6.82
CA ILE A 362 25.40 12.58 7.06
C ILE A 362 25.58 12.83 8.57
N GLU A 363 24.64 12.39 9.41
CA GLU A 363 24.76 12.49 10.88
C GLU A 363 25.94 11.67 11.44
N GLU A 364 26.34 10.59 10.74
CA GLU A 364 27.50 9.75 11.06
C GLU A 364 28.80 10.21 10.38
N GLU A 365 28.80 11.41 9.78
CA GLU A 365 29.94 12.00 9.04
C GLU A 365 30.38 11.18 7.80
N GLU A 366 29.47 10.38 7.25
CA GLU A 366 29.67 9.56 6.04
C GLU A 366 29.05 10.26 4.82
N PHE A 367 29.90 10.78 3.92
CA PHE A 367 29.49 11.59 2.75
C PHE A 367 29.51 10.84 1.42
N SER A 368 29.76 9.54 1.44
CA SER A 368 29.73 8.70 0.24
C SER A 368 29.23 7.30 0.57
N ILE A 369 28.50 6.68 -0.35
CA ILE A 369 28.05 5.29 -0.21
C ILE A 369 27.97 4.59 -1.56
N ARG A 370 28.43 3.34 -1.64
CA ARG A 370 28.24 2.53 -2.86
C ARG A 370 26.74 2.29 -3.08
N VAL A 371 26.29 2.34 -4.32
CA VAL A 371 24.90 2.06 -4.68
C VAL A 371 24.45 0.68 -4.18
N SER A 372 25.31 -0.33 -4.25
CA SER A 372 25.06 -1.68 -3.72
C SER A 372 24.79 -1.68 -2.21
N ASP A 373 25.57 -0.89 -1.46
CA ASP A 373 25.49 -0.79 0.00
C ASP A 373 24.23 -0.01 0.41
N LEU A 374 23.89 1.04 -0.34
CA LEU A 374 22.63 1.78 -0.16
C LEU A 374 21.42 0.87 -0.44
N CYS A 375 21.47 0.05 -1.50
CA CYS A 375 20.40 -0.91 -1.82
C CYS A 375 20.24 -1.96 -0.71
N LEU A 376 21.34 -2.52 -0.22
CA LEU A 376 21.31 -3.50 0.86
C LEU A 376 20.78 -2.87 2.16
N CYS A 377 21.28 -1.70 2.54
CA CYS A 377 20.82 -0.96 3.72
C CYS A 377 19.32 -0.65 3.63
N LEU A 378 18.86 -0.16 2.47
CA LEU A 378 17.44 0.09 2.23
C LEU A 378 16.61 -1.19 2.29
N TYR A 379 17.08 -2.30 1.71
CA TYR A 379 16.42 -3.58 1.81
C TYR A 379 16.28 -4.02 3.28
N VAL A 380 17.34 -3.94 4.07
CA VAL A 380 17.31 -4.25 5.52
C VAL A 380 16.31 -3.33 6.25
N ALA A 381 16.27 -2.03 5.94
CA ALA A 381 15.30 -1.10 6.52
C ALA A 381 13.86 -1.48 6.19
N ILE A 382 13.60 -1.91 4.94
CA ILE A 382 12.29 -2.44 4.53
C ILE A 382 11.93 -3.68 5.35
N LYS A 383 12.84 -4.64 5.50
CA LYS A 383 12.59 -5.87 6.29
C LYS A 383 12.32 -5.57 7.76
N LYS A 384 13.02 -4.59 8.34
CA LYS A 384 12.81 -4.15 9.73
C LYS A 384 11.48 -3.43 9.92
N VAL A 385 11.14 -2.47 9.06
CA VAL A 385 9.86 -1.74 9.19
C VAL A 385 8.66 -2.66 8.94
N GLN A 386 8.82 -3.69 8.09
CA GLN A 386 7.82 -4.75 7.85
C GLN A 386 7.48 -5.61 9.07
N GLN A 387 8.34 -5.61 10.10
CA GLN A 387 8.11 -6.31 11.36
C GLN A 387 7.35 -5.44 12.38
N SER A 388 7.21 -4.13 12.12
CA SER A 388 6.50 -3.23 13.01
C SER A 388 4.99 -3.40 12.90
N PRO A 389 4.27 -3.67 14.02
CA PRO A 389 2.82 -3.73 14.01
C PRO A 389 2.15 -2.35 13.97
N VAL A 390 2.91 -1.28 14.24
CA VAL A 390 2.39 0.09 14.36
C VAL A 390 2.70 0.96 13.13
N ALA A 391 3.74 0.62 12.35
CA ALA A 391 4.08 1.38 11.16
C ALA A 391 3.11 1.08 10.02
N HIS A 392 2.54 2.12 9.40
CA HIS A 392 1.72 1.95 8.22
C HIS A 392 2.57 1.91 6.96
N LEU A 393 2.43 0.85 6.16
CA LEU A 393 3.27 0.64 4.98
C LEU A 393 2.49 0.89 3.70
N HIS A 394 3.13 1.62 2.77
CA HIS A 394 2.69 1.75 1.40
C HIS A 394 2.69 0.38 0.71
N ARG A 395 1.81 0.18 -0.28
CA ARG A 395 1.74 -1.08 -1.06
C ARG A 395 3.09 -1.48 -1.68
N GLY A 396 3.91 -0.49 -2.05
CA GLY A 396 5.26 -0.69 -2.59
C GLY A 396 6.22 -1.34 -1.60
N LEU A 397 5.95 -1.28 -0.29
CA LEU A 397 6.71 -1.98 0.75
C LEU A 397 6.03 -3.28 1.20
N LYS A 398 4.86 -3.61 0.67
CA LYS A 398 4.14 -4.86 0.98
C LYS A 398 4.24 -5.89 -0.13
N ASN A 399 4.41 -5.44 -1.37
CA ASN A 399 4.59 -6.28 -2.54
C ASN A 399 6.09 -6.45 -2.84
N PRO A 400 6.67 -7.63 -2.61
CA PRO A 400 8.09 -7.89 -2.87
C PRO A 400 8.55 -7.55 -4.28
N LYS A 401 7.70 -7.68 -5.33
CA LYS A 401 8.06 -7.30 -6.71
C LYS A 401 8.50 -5.84 -6.85
N GLN A 402 8.15 -4.98 -5.89
CA GLN A 402 8.45 -3.55 -5.91
C GLN A 402 9.81 -3.20 -5.28
N TYR A 403 10.39 -4.10 -4.48
CA TYR A 403 11.63 -3.81 -3.73
C TYR A 403 12.69 -4.93 -3.75
N ARG A 404 12.35 -6.16 -4.15
CA ARG A 404 13.28 -7.31 -4.12
C ARG A 404 14.51 -7.15 -5.03
N SER A 405 14.43 -6.30 -6.05
CA SER A 405 15.57 -5.95 -6.90
C SER A 405 16.71 -5.31 -6.11
N LEU A 406 16.42 -4.69 -4.95
CA LEU A 406 17.42 -4.12 -4.06
C LEU A 406 18.37 -5.18 -3.47
N SER A 407 17.90 -6.41 -3.28
CA SER A 407 18.69 -7.49 -2.66
C SER A 407 19.31 -8.47 -3.66
N ILE A 408 18.74 -8.58 -4.87
CA ILE A 408 19.08 -9.65 -5.81
C ILE A 408 20.15 -9.20 -6.81
N ASP A 409 20.13 -7.94 -7.27
CA ASP A 409 20.90 -7.58 -8.45
C ASP A 409 22.02 -6.56 -8.23
N GLY A 410 22.03 -5.78 -7.13
CA GLY A 410 23.19 -5.02 -6.62
C GLY A 410 23.97 -4.10 -7.59
N GLN A 411 23.58 -4.00 -8.86
CA GLN A 411 24.31 -3.34 -9.94
C GLN A 411 23.52 -2.13 -10.46
N MET A 412 24.28 -1.13 -10.92
CA MET A 412 23.80 0.19 -11.32
C MET A 412 22.71 0.17 -12.40
N GLU A 413 22.70 -0.82 -13.30
CA GLU A 413 21.65 -0.99 -14.31
C GLU A 413 20.27 -1.25 -13.70
N CYS A 414 20.22 -2.00 -12.59
CA CYS A 414 18.97 -2.40 -11.92
C CYS A 414 18.31 -1.30 -11.10
N VAL A 415 19.03 -0.20 -10.86
CA VAL A 415 18.51 0.94 -10.10
C VAL A 415 17.73 1.89 -11.01
N SER A 416 18.05 1.99 -12.30
CA SER A 416 17.53 3.01 -13.22
C SER A 416 15.99 3.11 -13.31
N ASP A 417 15.27 2.00 -13.27
CA ASP A 417 13.80 1.97 -13.49
C ASP A 417 12.95 1.84 -12.21
N ASN A 418 13.57 1.56 -11.07
CA ASN A 418 12.84 1.39 -9.80
C ASN A 418 12.67 2.73 -9.04
N GLU A 419 11.88 2.72 -7.96
CA GLU A 419 11.57 3.96 -7.22
C GLU A 419 12.81 4.60 -6.55
N LEU A 420 13.80 3.79 -6.13
CA LEU A 420 15.06 4.32 -5.61
C LEU A 420 15.84 5.04 -6.72
N GLY A 421 15.95 4.47 -7.93
CA GLY A 421 16.65 5.16 -9.02
C GLY A 421 15.97 6.43 -9.46
N LYS A 422 14.63 6.45 -9.52
CA LYS A 422 13.89 7.70 -9.78
C LYS A 422 14.17 8.76 -8.73
N LEU A 423 14.25 8.36 -7.45
CA LEU A 423 14.61 9.26 -6.36
C LEU A 423 16.04 9.80 -6.52
N LEU A 424 17.01 8.93 -6.80
CA LEU A 424 18.41 9.29 -6.99
C LEU A 424 18.60 10.20 -8.21
N GLN A 425 17.99 9.87 -9.35
CA GLN A 425 17.99 10.73 -10.55
C GLN A 425 17.39 12.11 -10.25
N SER A 426 16.29 12.17 -9.49
CA SER A 426 15.70 13.45 -9.07
C SER A 426 16.66 14.22 -8.14
N ALA A 427 17.31 13.55 -7.21
CA ALA A 427 18.25 14.17 -6.29
C ALA A 427 19.51 14.70 -7.00
N GLU A 428 20.01 13.97 -8.00
CA GLU A 428 21.13 14.39 -8.86
C GLU A 428 20.76 15.62 -9.71
N LYS A 429 19.58 15.62 -10.35
CA LYS A 429 19.05 16.81 -11.05
C LYS A 429 18.90 18.03 -10.13
N GLN A 430 18.60 17.81 -8.85
CA GLN A 430 18.53 18.85 -7.84
C GLN A 430 19.91 19.29 -7.33
N GLY A 431 21.01 18.64 -7.74
CA GLY A 431 22.37 18.90 -7.27
C GLY A 431 22.55 18.57 -5.78
N LEU A 432 21.82 17.57 -5.28
CA LEU A 432 21.93 17.09 -3.89
C LEU A 432 22.96 15.96 -3.77
N ILE A 433 23.10 15.18 -4.82
CA ILE A 433 24.04 14.06 -4.91
C ILE A 433 24.73 14.07 -6.28
N GLN A 434 25.82 13.33 -6.40
CA GLN A 434 26.52 13.05 -7.64
C GLN A 434 26.85 11.56 -7.69
N ILE A 435 26.51 10.86 -8.79
CA ILE A 435 26.77 9.43 -8.92
C ILE A 435 27.94 9.20 -9.87
N GLU A 436 29.04 8.66 -9.36
CA GLU A 436 30.24 8.35 -10.14
C GLU A 436 30.68 6.91 -9.86
N GLU A 437 30.91 6.12 -10.92
CA GLU A 437 31.42 4.75 -10.82
C GLU A 437 30.68 3.85 -9.82
N GLY A 438 29.35 4.04 -9.66
CA GLY A 438 28.53 3.28 -8.71
C GLY A 438 28.62 3.75 -7.25
N VAL A 439 29.19 4.92 -7.00
CA VAL A 439 29.24 5.59 -5.70
C VAL A 439 28.34 6.82 -5.71
N VAL A 440 27.50 6.95 -4.69
CA VAL A 440 26.68 8.14 -4.45
C VAL A 440 27.45 9.08 -3.53
N ASN A 441 27.89 10.22 -4.05
CA ASN A 441 28.51 11.29 -3.29
C ASN A 441 27.43 12.26 -2.79
N LEU A 442 27.41 12.50 -1.48
CA LEU A 442 26.45 13.40 -0.81
C LEU A 442 27.02 14.81 -0.80
N LEU A 443 26.35 15.74 -1.49
CA LEU A 443 26.85 17.11 -1.65
C LEU A 443 26.42 18.01 -0.48
N ASP A 444 27.21 19.05 -0.19
CA ASP A 444 26.95 20.03 0.89
C ASP A 444 25.53 20.62 0.84
N LYS A 445 24.96 20.69 -0.37
CA LYS A 445 23.60 21.16 -0.64
C LYS A 445 22.53 20.42 0.18
N LEU A 446 22.79 19.19 0.64
CA LEU A 446 21.90 18.42 1.51
C LEU A 446 21.82 18.99 2.94
N GLN A 447 22.88 19.62 3.42
CA GLN A 447 22.99 20.19 4.76
C GLN A 447 22.48 21.64 4.85
N HIS A 448 22.27 22.28 3.70
CA HIS A 448 21.78 23.67 3.66
C HIS A 448 20.31 23.76 4.06
N ASP A 449 19.99 24.70 4.96
CA ASP A 449 18.61 25.09 5.24
C ASP A 449 18.08 25.93 4.07
N TYR A 450 17.02 25.44 3.42
CA TYR A 450 16.34 26.15 2.34
C TYR A 450 15.17 26.97 2.86
N ASP A 451 14.83 28.04 2.13
CA ASP A 451 13.56 28.72 2.34
C ASP A 451 12.39 27.74 2.20
N LEU A 452 11.47 27.79 3.17
CA LEU A 452 10.34 26.87 3.34
C LEU A 452 9.45 26.77 2.09
N ASP A 453 9.39 27.82 1.26
CA ASP A 453 8.58 27.79 0.04
C ASP A 453 9.25 27.04 -1.11
N THR A 454 10.57 26.84 -1.06
CA THR A 454 11.36 26.25 -2.14
C THR A 454 11.95 24.88 -1.82
N VAL A 455 11.99 24.46 -0.54
CA VAL A 455 12.61 23.19 -0.14
C VAL A 455 12.04 21.98 -0.88
N ARG A 456 10.72 21.92 -1.12
CA ARG A 456 10.09 20.81 -1.86
C ARG A 456 10.56 20.66 -3.31
N LEU A 457 11.07 21.74 -3.91
CA LEU A 457 11.63 21.78 -5.27
C LEU A 457 13.15 21.62 -5.28
N LYS A 458 13.84 22.00 -4.21
CA LYS A 458 15.31 22.05 -4.13
C LYS A 458 15.93 20.88 -3.38
N ASN A 459 15.22 20.32 -2.39
CA ASN A 459 15.67 19.23 -1.54
C ASN A 459 14.51 18.30 -1.17
N THR A 460 14.08 17.49 -2.13
CA THR A 460 12.95 16.54 -1.93
C THR A 460 13.32 15.43 -0.94
N LEU A 461 14.60 15.06 -0.84
CA LEU A 461 15.09 14.10 0.17
C LEU A 461 14.78 14.59 1.59
N LYS A 462 15.05 15.87 1.89
CA LYS A 462 14.76 16.43 3.23
C LYS A 462 13.26 16.41 3.54
N VAL A 463 12.40 16.62 2.54
CA VAL A 463 10.94 16.57 2.71
C VAL A 463 10.48 15.17 3.12
N TYR A 464 10.95 14.12 2.45
CA TYR A 464 10.62 12.74 2.82
C TYR A 464 11.17 12.38 4.22
N ALA A 465 12.40 12.77 4.53
CA ALA A 465 12.98 12.50 5.85
C ALA A 465 12.23 13.21 6.98
N ASN A 466 11.84 14.48 6.77
CA ASN A 466 11.05 15.25 7.73
C ASN A 466 9.64 14.67 7.95
N GLU A 467 9.01 14.18 6.87
CA GLU A 467 7.69 13.56 6.95
C GLU A 467 7.75 12.24 7.73
N MET A 468 8.81 11.43 7.57
CA MET A 468 8.95 10.17 8.31
C MET A 468 9.27 10.36 9.80
N ALA A 469 9.99 11.43 10.17
CA ALA A 469 10.52 11.65 11.52
C ALA A 469 9.53 11.43 12.69
N PRO A 470 8.23 11.76 12.58
CA PRO A 470 7.23 11.51 13.63
C PRO A 470 6.80 10.05 13.80
N VAL A 471 7.36 9.10 13.04
CA VAL A 471 7.03 7.66 13.09
C VAL A 471 8.21 6.89 13.70
N PRO A 472 8.27 6.72 15.05
CA PRO A 472 9.44 6.16 15.72
C PRO A 472 9.84 4.78 15.20
N ALA A 473 8.86 3.90 14.95
CA ALA A 473 9.13 2.56 14.45
C ALA A 473 9.82 2.54 13.07
N ALA A 474 9.61 3.56 12.24
CA ALA A 474 10.30 3.69 10.96
C ALA A 474 11.72 4.23 11.14
N CYS A 475 11.91 5.20 12.04
CA CYS A 475 13.22 5.72 12.40
C CYS A 475 14.11 4.63 13.02
N GLU A 476 13.58 3.88 14.00
CA GLU A 476 14.27 2.75 14.62
C GLU A 476 14.66 1.67 13.60
N ALA A 477 13.80 1.40 12.61
CA ALA A 477 14.10 0.48 11.52
C ALA A 477 15.26 0.96 10.64
N VAL A 478 15.34 2.27 10.36
CA VAL A 478 16.45 2.88 9.62
C VAL A 478 17.74 2.85 10.44
N ASP A 479 17.71 3.27 11.71
CA ASP A 479 18.88 3.26 12.60
C ASP A 479 19.48 1.85 12.71
N ALA A 480 18.62 0.85 12.93
CA ALA A 480 19.05 -0.54 13.02
C ALA A 480 19.54 -1.09 11.66
N ALA A 481 19.01 -0.60 10.53
CA ALA A 481 19.48 -1.01 9.21
C ALA A 481 20.88 -0.47 8.90
N VAL A 482 21.12 0.83 9.16
CA VAL A 482 22.43 1.47 8.98
C VAL A 482 23.50 0.79 9.83
N SER A 483 23.13 0.34 11.03
CA SER A 483 24.04 -0.37 11.94
C SER A 483 24.33 -1.83 11.53
N GLU A 484 23.38 -2.52 10.89
CA GLU A 484 23.45 -3.98 10.66
C GLU A 484 23.87 -4.35 9.23
N TYR A 485 23.60 -3.53 8.22
CA TYR A 485 23.68 -3.99 6.82
C TYR A 485 25.09 -4.47 6.41
N LYS A 486 26.16 -3.90 6.98
CA LYS A 486 27.55 -4.31 6.72
C LYS A 486 27.91 -5.66 7.33
N SER A 487 27.22 -6.08 8.39
CA SER A 487 27.47 -7.33 9.13
C SER A 487 26.41 -8.41 8.87
N LEU A 488 25.53 -8.19 7.87
CA LEU A 488 24.47 -9.12 7.52
C LEU A 488 25.04 -10.45 7.03
N THR A 489 24.71 -11.54 7.72
CA THR A 489 25.14 -12.88 7.33
C THR A 489 24.36 -13.37 6.10
N GLN A 490 24.95 -14.29 5.33
CA GLN A 490 24.25 -14.91 4.20
C GLN A 490 22.97 -15.62 4.64
N GLU A 491 22.99 -16.33 5.77
CA GLU A 491 21.78 -16.97 6.32
C GLU A 491 20.68 -15.95 6.63
N ARG A 492 21.04 -14.78 7.19
CA ARG A 492 20.05 -13.75 7.51
C ARG A 492 19.48 -13.11 6.24
N GLN A 493 20.30 -12.91 5.22
CA GLN A 493 19.84 -12.46 3.90
C GLN A 493 18.89 -13.49 3.27
N ALA A 494 19.17 -14.78 3.43
CA ALA A 494 18.31 -15.86 2.95
C ALA A 494 16.97 -15.91 3.70
N ASP A 495 16.96 -15.67 5.02
CA ASP A 495 15.73 -15.56 5.81
C ASP A 495 14.84 -14.41 5.26
N PHE A 496 15.45 -13.29 4.87
CA PHE A 496 14.70 -12.18 4.27
C PHE A 496 14.12 -12.51 2.90
N LEU A 497 14.86 -13.23 2.05
CA LEU A 497 14.36 -13.71 0.76
C LEU A 497 13.21 -14.72 0.94
N LEU A 498 13.29 -15.59 1.96
CA LEU A 498 12.22 -16.52 2.29
C LEU A 498 10.94 -15.77 2.73
N ASP A 499 11.09 -14.78 3.60
CA ASP A 499 9.99 -13.91 4.02
C ASP A 499 9.39 -13.14 2.82
N ASP A 500 10.20 -12.72 1.86
CA ASP A 500 9.71 -12.13 0.61
C ASP A 500 8.88 -13.12 -0.23
N GLU A 501 9.28 -14.38 -0.35
CA GLU A 501 8.50 -15.38 -1.10
C GLU A 501 7.16 -15.70 -0.39
N GLN A 502 7.15 -15.71 0.94
CA GLN A 502 5.94 -15.85 1.74
C GLN A 502 5.01 -14.64 1.59
N ARG A 503 5.55 -13.41 1.64
CA ARG A 503 4.78 -12.18 1.41
C ARG A 503 4.24 -12.09 -0.01
N ASN A 504 4.99 -12.55 -1.00
CA ASN A 504 4.56 -12.61 -2.39
C ASN A 504 3.33 -13.52 -2.53
N TYR A 505 3.37 -14.71 -1.92
CA TYR A 505 2.21 -15.60 -1.85
C TYR A 505 1.00 -14.93 -1.18
N ASP A 506 1.18 -14.31 -0.01
CA ASP A 506 0.10 -13.66 0.73
C ASP A 506 -0.53 -12.50 -0.05
N TRP A 507 0.32 -11.68 -0.68
CA TRP A 507 -0.12 -10.57 -1.54
C TRP A 507 -0.99 -11.07 -2.69
N HIS A 508 -0.53 -12.11 -3.38
CA HIS A 508 -1.24 -12.69 -4.52
C HIS A 508 -2.54 -13.35 -4.07
N ARG A 509 -2.53 -14.16 -3.02
CA ARG A 509 -3.74 -14.80 -2.49
C ARG A 509 -4.78 -13.77 -2.06
N GLN A 510 -4.38 -12.68 -1.41
CA GLN A 510 -5.29 -11.58 -1.04
C GLN A 510 -5.80 -10.81 -2.25
N TYR A 511 -4.97 -10.58 -3.27
CA TYR A 511 -5.37 -9.83 -4.45
C TYR A 511 -6.36 -10.62 -5.32
N TYR A 512 -6.09 -11.91 -5.52
CA TYR A 512 -6.89 -12.79 -6.37
C TYR A 512 -8.08 -13.46 -5.67
N SER A 513 -8.26 -13.27 -4.36
CA SER A 513 -9.49 -13.65 -3.64
C SER A 513 -10.62 -12.62 -3.73
N LYS A 514 -10.42 -11.52 -4.45
CA LYS A 514 -11.45 -10.47 -4.62
C LYS A 514 -12.58 -10.94 -5.52
N GLN A 515 -13.79 -10.47 -5.22
CA GLN A 515 -15.07 -10.84 -5.88
C GLN A 515 -15.03 -10.92 -7.41
N ARG A 516 -14.28 -10.03 -8.06
CA ARG A 516 -14.13 -10.02 -9.53
C ARG A 516 -13.45 -11.27 -10.12
N PHE A 517 -12.86 -12.12 -9.28
CA PHE A 517 -12.24 -13.38 -9.67
C PHE A 517 -13.05 -14.59 -9.21
N ASP A 518 -14.20 -14.39 -8.57
CA ASP A 518 -15.02 -15.48 -8.02
C ASP A 518 -15.38 -16.47 -9.11
N GLU A 519 -15.80 -16.01 -10.30
CA GLU A 519 -16.22 -16.85 -11.43
C GLU A 519 -15.26 -18.02 -11.72
N VAL A 520 -13.95 -17.82 -11.63
CA VAL A 520 -12.96 -18.90 -11.81
C VAL A 520 -12.60 -19.57 -10.48
N ASN A 521 -12.52 -18.82 -9.38
CA ASN A 521 -12.11 -19.35 -8.10
C ASN A 521 -13.12 -20.33 -7.48
N VAL A 522 -14.43 -20.19 -7.73
CA VAL A 522 -15.43 -21.13 -7.17
C VAL A 522 -15.35 -22.52 -7.79
N LEU A 523 -14.69 -22.66 -8.95
CA LEU A 523 -14.47 -23.94 -9.62
C LEU A 523 -13.28 -24.69 -9.01
N GLU A 524 -12.41 -24.00 -8.27
CA GLU A 524 -11.18 -24.58 -7.76
C GLU A 524 -11.42 -25.40 -6.50
N THR A 525 -10.84 -26.60 -6.46
CA THR A 525 -10.96 -27.55 -5.34
C THR A 525 -9.69 -27.70 -4.51
N ALA A 526 -8.60 -27.04 -4.90
CA ALA A 526 -7.33 -27.16 -4.20
C ALA A 526 -7.46 -26.67 -2.75
N THR A 527 -7.25 -27.58 -1.80
CA THR A 527 -7.34 -27.33 -0.35
C THR A 527 -5.99 -27.17 0.32
N GLU A 528 -4.95 -27.78 -0.26
CA GLU A 528 -3.62 -27.74 0.30
C GLU A 528 -2.97 -26.36 0.16
N SER A 529 -2.09 -26.03 1.10
CA SER A 529 -1.42 -24.73 1.11
C SER A 529 -0.35 -24.67 0.02
N GLY A 530 -0.56 -23.80 -0.97
CA GLY A 530 0.43 -23.49 -2.01
C GLY A 530 1.60 -22.61 -1.55
N ARG A 531 1.73 -22.34 -0.25
CA ARG A 531 2.79 -21.49 0.31
C ARG A 531 4.18 -22.16 0.14
N PRO A 532 5.22 -21.43 -0.31
CA PRO A 532 6.58 -21.97 -0.34
C PRO A 532 7.10 -22.23 1.07
N TYR A 533 7.96 -23.24 1.24
CA TYR A 533 8.49 -23.62 2.55
C TYR A 533 9.95 -24.08 2.48
N LEU A 534 10.70 -23.79 3.53
CA LEU A 534 12.08 -24.22 3.76
C LEU A 534 12.12 -25.12 5.00
N ILE A 535 12.78 -26.26 4.89
CA ILE A 535 13.07 -27.14 6.03
C ILE A 535 14.59 -27.28 6.12
N LYS A 536 15.16 -26.85 7.27
CA LYS A 536 16.60 -27.00 7.54
C LYS A 536 16.91 -28.45 7.91
N GLY A 537 17.96 -28.98 7.29
CA GLY A 537 18.43 -30.35 7.52
C GLY A 537 19.13 -30.55 8.87
N LYS A 538 19.67 -31.75 9.09
CA LYS A 538 20.42 -32.13 10.30
C LYS A 538 21.73 -32.83 9.95
N GLY A 539 22.72 -32.71 10.83
CA GLY A 539 24.03 -33.37 10.66
C GLY A 539 24.81 -32.87 9.44
N SER A 540 25.68 -33.71 8.89
CA SER A 540 26.49 -33.38 7.72
C SER A 540 25.67 -33.23 6.42
N ALA A 541 24.52 -33.91 6.33
CA ALA A 541 23.61 -33.84 5.19
C ALA A 541 22.95 -32.45 5.05
N ALA A 542 22.84 -31.68 6.15
CA ALA A 542 22.27 -30.33 6.15
C ALA A 542 23.00 -29.34 5.22
N ARG A 543 24.27 -29.62 4.89
CA ARG A 543 25.10 -28.82 3.97
C ARG A 543 24.79 -29.08 2.49
N THR A 544 23.93 -30.06 2.19
CA THR A 544 23.40 -30.29 0.84
C THR A 544 21.93 -29.88 0.81
N GLY A 545 21.59 -28.99 -0.11
CA GLY A 545 20.24 -28.49 -0.34
C GLY A 545 19.55 -29.24 -1.47
N VAL A 546 18.28 -29.59 -1.28
CA VAL A 546 17.40 -30.06 -2.36
C VAL A 546 16.39 -28.97 -2.70
N LEU A 547 16.49 -28.42 -3.92
CA LEU A 547 15.53 -27.47 -4.45
C LEU A 547 14.38 -28.24 -5.11
N LEU A 548 13.17 -28.12 -4.56
CA LEU A 548 11.98 -28.82 -5.02
C LEU A 548 11.14 -27.91 -5.92
N VAL A 549 10.94 -28.34 -7.18
CA VAL A 549 10.23 -27.58 -8.22
C VAL A 549 8.98 -28.35 -8.67
N HIS A 550 7.80 -27.84 -8.33
CA HIS A 550 6.52 -28.47 -8.66
C HIS A 550 6.14 -28.31 -10.15
N GLY A 551 5.14 -29.07 -10.58
CA GLY A 551 4.61 -29.10 -11.94
C GLY A 551 3.66 -27.94 -12.28
N PHE A 552 3.26 -27.89 -13.55
CA PHE A 552 2.30 -26.92 -14.07
C PHE A 552 0.93 -27.12 -13.42
N LEU A 553 0.21 -26.03 -13.11
CA LEU A 553 -1.08 -26.02 -12.39
C LEU A 553 -1.02 -26.48 -10.93
N ALA A 554 0.11 -27.04 -10.47
CA ALA A 554 0.30 -27.50 -9.10
C ALA A 554 0.74 -26.36 -8.16
N SER A 555 1.21 -26.72 -6.98
CA SER A 555 1.78 -25.79 -6.01
C SER A 555 2.91 -26.46 -5.21
N ALA A 556 3.57 -25.72 -4.32
CA ALA A 556 4.61 -26.27 -3.44
C ALA A 556 4.12 -27.49 -2.62
N ALA A 557 2.81 -27.63 -2.40
CA ALA A 557 2.23 -28.79 -1.72
C ALA A 557 2.47 -30.12 -2.44
N GLU A 558 2.59 -30.11 -3.78
CA GLU A 558 2.88 -31.31 -4.59
C GLU A 558 4.23 -31.96 -4.19
N MET A 559 5.15 -31.16 -3.64
CA MET A 559 6.47 -31.63 -3.24
C MET A 559 6.51 -32.15 -1.80
N ARG A 560 5.43 -32.06 -1.02
CA ARG A 560 5.42 -32.46 0.40
C ARG A 560 5.76 -33.93 0.63
N PRO A 561 5.18 -34.90 -0.09
CA PRO A 561 5.47 -36.31 0.17
C PRO A 561 6.95 -36.66 0.02
N VAL A 562 7.60 -36.21 -1.07
CA VAL A 562 9.04 -36.41 -1.25
C VAL A 562 9.86 -35.60 -0.25
N SER A 563 9.38 -34.41 0.13
CA SER A 563 10.01 -33.57 1.14
C SER A 563 10.08 -34.25 2.52
N ASP A 564 9.04 -34.99 2.90
CA ASP A 564 9.02 -35.74 4.16
C ASP A 564 10.06 -36.88 4.17
N GLU A 565 10.23 -37.56 3.04
CA GLU A 565 11.28 -38.58 2.86
C GLU A 565 12.69 -37.97 2.97
N LEU A 566 12.93 -36.84 2.31
CA LEU A 566 14.24 -36.16 2.34
C LEU A 566 14.60 -35.61 3.72
N LEU A 567 13.59 -35.22 4.51
CA LEU A 567 13.80 -34.78 5.90
C LEU A 567 14.37 -35.91 6.76
N SER A 568 13.92 -37.15 6.53
CA SER A 568 14.45 -38.33 7.24
C SER A 568 15.94 -38.55 7.00
N LEU A 569 16.43 -38.13 5.82
CA LEU A 569 17.84 -38.22 5.41
C LEU A 569 18.68 -37.02 5.85
N GLY A 570 18.06 -36.00 6.47
CA GLY A 570 18.76 -34.85 7.04
C GLY A 570 19.16 -33.76 6.04
N PHE A 571 18.65 -33.77 4.81
CA PHE A 571 18.90 -32.72 3.83
C PHE A 571 18.19 -31.41 4.18
N THR A 572 18.81 -30.28 3.83
CA THR A 572 18.10 -29.00 3.78
C THR A 572 17.29 -28.96 2.50
N GLN A 573 16.05 -28.48 2.55
CA GLN A 573 15.17 -28.52 1.38
C GLN A 573 14.30 -27.28 1.27
N TYR A 574 14.13 -26.80 0.05
CA TYR A 574 13.29 -25.64 -0.26
C TYR A 574 12.29 -26.00 -1.36
N ALA A 575 11.01 -26.01 -1.02
CA ALA A 575 9.92 -26.10 -1.99
C ALA A 575 9.47 -24.69 -2.37
N LEU A 576 9.82 -24.30 -3.60
CA LEU A 576 9.44 -23.00 -4.13
C LEU A 576 7.99 -23.01 -4.62
N ARG A 577 7.43 -21.81 -4.77
CA ARG A 577 6.15 -21.60 -5.44
C ARG A 577 6.42 -20.88 -6.75
N LEU A 578 6.06 -21.49 -7.87
CA LEU A 578 6.15 -20.82 -9.17
C LEU A 578 5.18 -19.64 -9.22
N GLU A 579 5.60 -18.56 -9.84
CA GLU A 579 4.76 -17.38 -9.97
C GLU A 579 3.41 -17.73 -10.62
N GLY A 580 2.31 -17.19 -10.09
CA GLY A 580 0.94 -17.50 -10.54
C GLY A 580 0.34 -18.80 -10.01
N HIS A 581 1.14 -19.70 -9.42
CA HIS A 581 0.70 -20.99 -8.92
C HIS A 581 0.38 -20.95 -7.42
N GLY A 582 -0.43 -21.90 -6.94
CA GLY A 582 -0.84 -22.02 -5.53
C GLY A 582 -1.79 -20.92 -5.01
N THR A 583 -2.20 -19.96 -5.84
CA THR A 583 -3.05 -18.80 -5.49
C THR A 583 -4.39 -18.79 -6.23
N SER A 584 -4.44 -18.57 -7.54
CA SER A 584 -5.65 -18.59 -8.37
C SER A 584 -5.28 -18.81 -9.85
N PRO A 585 -6.11 -19.49 -10.65
CA PRO A 585 -5.91 -19.57 -12.10
C PRO A 585 -5.87 -18.19 -12.78
N ALA A 586 -6.56 -17.19 -12.22
CA ALA A 586 -6.50 -15.81 -12.72
C ALA A 586 -5.14 -15.16 -12.48
N ASP A 587 -4.39 -15.63 -11.47
CA ASP A 587 -3.01 -15.23 -11.22
C ASP A 587 -2.07 -15.85 -12.26
N LEU A 588 -2.20 -17.16 -12.47
CA LEU A 588 -1.44 -17.91 -13.47
C LEU A 588 -1.65 -17.36 -14.89
N ASP A 589 -2.86 -16.93 -15.24
CA ASP A 589 -3.19 -16.30 -16.52
C ASP A 589 -2.35 -15.04 -16.85
N LYS A 590 -1.73 -14.42 -15.83
CA LYS A 590 -0.94 -13.19 -16.00
C LYS A 590 0.56 -13.41 -16.04
N GLN A 591 1.03 -14.63 -15.82
CA GLN A 591 2.46 -14.91 -15.73
C GLN A 591 3.03 -15.41 -17.05
N THR A 592 4.31 -15.14 -17.25
CA THR A 592 5.09 -15.69 -18.37
C THR A 592 6.00 -16.81 -17.90
N TRP A 593 6.56 -17.60 -18.83
CA TRP A 593 7.51 -18.64 -18.45
C TRP A 593 8.80 -18.06 -17.84
N GLU A 594 9.18 -16.85 -18.24
CA GLU A 594 10.32 -16.12 -17.66
C GLU A 594 10.05 -15.77 -16.19
N ASP A 595 8.80 -15.53 -15.79
CA ASP A 595 8.45 -15.32 -14.39
C ASP A 595 8.62 -16.61 -13.56
N TRP A 596 8.36 -17.78 -14.15
CA TRP A 596 8.63 -19.08 -13.52
C TRP A 596 10.14 -19.33 -13.38
N VAL A 597 10.93 -18.98 -14.40
CA VAL A 597 12.41 -19.02 -14.33
C VAL A 597 12.93 -18.09 -13.23
N LYS A 598 12.37 -16.88 -13.10
CA LYS A 598 12.70 -15.96 -12.00
C LYS A 598 12.42 -16.58 -10.63
N SER A 599 11.29 -17.28 -10.45
CA SER A 599 11.01 -18.00 -9.19
C SER A 599 12.11 -19.02 -8.87
N VAL A 600 12.56 -19.81 -9.86
CA VAL A 600 13.65 -20.78 -9.67
C VAL A 600 14.99 -20.10 -9.37
N ASN A 601 15.30 -18.98 -10.03
CA ASN A 601 16.52 -18.22 -9.78
C ASN A 601 16.58 -17.64 -8.36
N ILE A 602 15.46 -17.06 -7.89
CA ILE A 602 15.34 -16.57 -6.51
C ILE A 602 15.50 -17.73 -5.52
N ALA A 603 14.82 -18.84 -5.79
CA ALA A 603 14.85 -20.02 -4.94
C ALA A 603 16.26 -20.64 -4.83
N TYR A 604 16.97 -20.73 -5.96
CA TYR A 604 18.34 -21.22 -6.01
C TYR A 604 19.28 -20.29 -5.22
N LYS A 605 19.17 -18.98 -5.42
CA LYS A 605 19.98 -17.99 -4.70
C LYS A 605 19.74 -18.06 -3.20
N LEU A 606 18.48 -18.12 -2.78
CA LEU A 606 18.09 -18.28 -1.37
C LEU A 606 18.70 -19.56 -0.78
N LEU A 607 18.51 -20.71 -1.44
CA LEU A 607 19.01 -21.98 -0.93
C LEU A 607 20.54 -22.00 -0.84
N SER A 608 21.24 -21.42 -1.84
CA SER A 608 22.72 -21.37 -1.90
C SER A 608 23.37 -20.61 -0.75
N MET A 609 22.60 -19.79 -0.03
CA MET A 609 23.08 -19.07 1.15
C MET A 609 23.01 -19.90 2.44
N TYR A 610 22.33 -21.06 2.42
CA TYR A 610 22.24 -21.99 3.56
C TYR A 610 23.11 -23.23 3.40
N VAL A 611 23.48 -23.60 2.17
CA VAL A 611 24.10 -24.90 1.86
C VAL A 611 25.33 -24.74 0.96
N ASP A 612 26.21 -25.74 0.98
CA ASP A 612 27.41 -25.77 0.14
C ASP A 612 27.12 -26.27 -1.28
N GLU A 613 26.14 -27.17 -1.40
CA GLU A 613 25.83 -27.89 -2.63
C GLU A 613 24.31 -27.96 -2.83
N ILE A 614 23.85 -27.87 -4.07
CA ILE A 614 22.44 -27.92 -4.43
C ILE A 614 22.18 -29.06 -5.42
N ILE A 615 21.09 -29.78 -5.20
CA ILE A 615 20.49 -30.70 -6.16
C ILE A 615 19.09 -30.20 -6.47
N ILE A 616 18.70 -30.17 -7.73
CA ILE A 616 17.35 -29.73 -8.12
C ILE A 616 16.51 -30.96 -8.44
N LEU A 617 15.36 -31.09 -7.77
CA LEU A 617 14.36 -32.12 -8.04
C LEU A 617 13.12 -31.43 -8.60
N GLY A 618 12.84 -31.67 -9.87
CA GLY A 618 11.70 -31.09 -10.58
C GLY A 618 10.71 -32.15 -11.05
N PHE A 619 9.42 -31.85 -10.92
CA PHE A 619 8.33 -32.67 -11.45
C PHE A 619 7.66 -31.97 -12.64
N SER A 620 7.40 -32.70 -13.73
CA SER A 620 6.66 -32.20 -14.89
C SER A 620 7.28 -30.92 -15.47
N ALA A 621 6.55 -29.81 -15.55
CA ALA A 621 7.11 -28.51 -15.94
C ALA A 621 8.25 -28.04 -15.01
N GLY A 622 8.24 -28.43 -13.74
CA GLY A 622 9.33 -28.20 -12.81
C GLY A 622 10.64 -28.85 -13.25
N ALA A 623 10.59 -30.02 -13.90
CA ALA A 623 11.79 -30.65 -14.47
C ALA A 623 12.39 -29.83 -15.62
N LEU A 624 11.55 -29.22 -16.46
CA LEU A 624 12.01 -28.31 -17.52
C LEU A 624 12.75 -27.10 -16.94
N LEU A 625 12.19 -26.51 -15.88
CA LEU A 625 12.82 -25.38 -15.19
C LEU A 625 14.12 -25.79 -14.49
N SER A 626 14.21 -27.01 -13.94
CA SER A 626 15.45 -27.58 -13.40
C SER A 626 16.53 -27.69 -14.47
N PHE A 627 16.19 -28.17 -15.67
CA PHE A 627 17.13 -28.22 -16.80
C PHE A 627 17.52 -26.83 -17.29
N TYR A 628 16.55 -25.91 -17.40
CA TYR A 628 16.83 -24.52 -17.75
C TYR A 628 17.88 -23.94 -16.79
N LYS A 629 17.69 -24.12 -15.49
CA LYS A 629 18.63 -23.65 -14.48
C LYS A 629 19.98 -24.35 -14.59
N ALA A 630 20.00 -25.66 -14.81
CA ALA A 630 21.25 -26.42 -14.93
C ALA A 630 22.07 -26.05 -16.16
N ALA A 631 21.42 -25.68 -17.27
CA ALA A 631 22.07 -25.21 -18.48
C ALA A 631 22.82 -23.88 -18.29
N GLU A 632 22.39 -23.04 -17.34
CA GLU A 632 23.13 -21.82 -16.94
C GLU A 632 24.45 -22.13 -16.19
N SER A 633 24.71 -23.40 -15.86
CA SER A 633 25.86 -23.84 -15.08
C SER A 633 26.04 -23.06 -13.76
N PRO A 634 25.00 -22.98 -12.90
CA PRO A 634 25.08 -22.21 -11.67
C PRO A 634 26.11 -22.84 -10.70
N PRO A 635 26.79 -22.03 -9.89
CA PRO A 635 27.77 -22.54 -8.94
C PRO A 635 27.08 -23.47 -7.94
N ASN A 636 27.81 -24.50 -7.49
CA ASN A 636 27.39 -25.45 -6.47
C ASN A 636 26.26 -26.40 -6.87
N LEU A 637 25.89 -26.48 -8.16
CA LEU A 637 24.91 -27.47 -8.63
C LEU A 637 25.59 -28.83 -8.80
N ARG A 638 25.03 -29.87 -8.16
CA ARG A 638 25.57 -31.24 -8.17
C ARG A 638 24.81 -32.23 -9.03
N GLY A 639 23.55 -31.94 -9.34
CA GLY A 639 22.74 -32.83 -10.16
C GLY A 639 21.31 -32.35 -10.33
N VAL A 640 20.63 -32.96 -11.28
CA VAL A 640 19.20 -32.76 -11.55
C VAL A 640 18.48 -34.08 -11.47
N ILE A 641 17.35 -34.09 -10.77
CA ILE A 641 16.39 -35.19 -10.75
C ILE A 641 15.13 -34.67 -11.44
N ALA A 642 14.80 -35.27 -12.58
CA ALA A 642 13.69 -34.88 -13.43
C ALA A 642 12.66 -36.00 -13.48
N VAL A 643 11.48 -35.75 -12.93
CA VAL A 643 10.37 -36.71 -12.88
C VAL A 643 9.30 -36.30 -13.89
N ASN A 644 8.97 -37.19 -14.82
CA ASN A 644 8.03 -36.96 -15.92
C ASN A 644 8.26 -35.63 -16.65
N ALA A 645 9.48 -35.38 -17.15
CA ALA A 645 9.80 -34.12 -17.82
C ALA A 645 8.98 -33.92 -19.12
N VAL A 646 8.22 -32.83 -19.20
CA VAL A 646 7.28 -32.55 -20.32
C VAL A 646 8.05 -32.06 -21.56
N MET A 647 8.69 -32.94 -22.33
CA MET A 647 9.38 -32.54 -23.57
C MET A 647 8.45 -32.52 -24.79
N LYS A 648 7.41 -33.37 -24.80
CA LYS A 648 6.34 -33.38 -25.80
C LYS A 648 5.00 -33.70 -25.13
N ILE A 649 3.94 -32.97 -25.49
CA ILE A 649 2.59 -33.13 -24.94
C ILE A 649 1.73 -33.95 -25.90
N GLN A 650 1.00 -34.97 -25.40
CA GLN A 650 0.25 -35.91 -26.25
C GLN A 650 -0.92 -35.27 -27.04
N HIS A 651 -1.51 -34.20 -26.52
CA HIS A 651 -2.75 -33.67 -27.06
C HIS A 651 -2.57 -32.90 -28.38
N LYS A 652 -3.02 -33.47 -29.50
CA LYS A 652 -3.04 -32.83 -30.84
C LYS A 652 -3.74 -31.46 -30.89
N ALA A 653 -4.65 -31.19 -29.95
CA ALA A 653 -5.33 -29.89 -29.82
C ALA A 653 -4.38 -28.74 -29.39
N MET A 654 -3.17 -29.05 -28.93
CA MET A 654 -2.14 -28.07 -28.56
C MET A 654 -1.68 -27.22 -29.74
N ILE A 655 -1.79 -27.73 -30.98
CA ILE A 655 -1.45 -27.01 -32.22
C ILE A 655 -2.26 -25.71 -32.37
N PHE A 656 -3.49 -25.67 -31.84
CA PHE A 656 -4.36 -24.51 -31.94
C PHE A 656 -4.20 -23.51 -30.78
N VAL A 657 -3.41 -23.83 -29.75
CA VAL A 657 -3.22 -22.94 -28.58
C VAL A 657 -2.67 -21.56 -28.96
N PRO A 658 -1.65 -21.42 -29.85
CA PRO A 658 -1.19 -20.10 -30.30
C PRO A 658 -2.29 -19.28 -30.99
N LEU A 659 -3.13 -19.94 -31.80
CA LEU A 659 -4.26 -19.30 -32.49
C LEU A 659 -5.32 -18.85 -31.49
N MET A 660 -5.69 -19.70 -30.52
CA MET A 660 -6.64 -19.37 -29.46
C MET A 660 -6.15 -18.21 -28.58
N HIS A 661 -4.85 -18.17 -28.27
CA HIS A 661 -4.24 -17.07 -27.53
C HIS A 661 -4.29 -15.74 -28.31
N GLY A 662 -4.07 -15.78 -29.63
CA GLY A 662 -4.22 -14.62 -30.51
C GLY A 662 -5.66 -14.08 -30.55
N VAL A 663 -6.64 -14.99 -30.68
CA VAL A 663 -8.07 -14.63 -30.73
C VAL A 663 -8.58 -14.10 -29.40
N SER A 664 -8.17 -14.68 -28.26
CA SER A 664 -8.60 -14.22 -26.92
C SER A 664 -8.14 -12.79 -26.60
N LYS A 665 -7.02 -12.32 -27.17
CA LYS A 665 -6.59 -10.91 -27.09
C LYS A 665 -7.47 -9.94 -27.89
N VAL A 666 -8.14 -10.42 -28.94
CA VAL A 666 -8.92 -9.60 -29.88
C VAL A 666 -10.41 -9.55 -29.50
N VAL A 667 -10.95 -10.63 -28.92
CA VAL A 667 -12.39 -10.82 -28.67
C VAL A 667 -12.85 -10.30 -27.29
N GLY A 668 -11.98 -9.62 -26.51
CA GLY A 668 -12.28 -9.05 -25.18
C GLY A 668 -13.34 -7.94 -25.10
N LYS A 669 -14.35 -7.95 -25.97
CA LYS A 669 -15.50 -7.02 -26.01
C LYS A 669 -16.86 -7.72 -25.86
N ILE A 670 -16.91 -9.05 -25.71
CA ILE A 670 -18.16 -9.82 -25.53
C ILE A 670 -18.04 -10.75 -24.29
N PRO A 671 -18.57 -10.37 -23.12
CA PRO A 671 -18.34 -11.07 -21.85
C PRO A 671 -18.75 -12.55 -21.84
N ALA A 672 -19.84 -12.92 -22.52
CA ALA A 672 -20.35 -14.30 -22.53
C ALA A 672 -19.49 -15.30 -23.31
N LEU A 673 -18.66 -14.83 -24.25
CA LEU A 673 -17.72 -15.66 -25.04
C LEU A 673 -16.31 -15.64 -24.44
N GLU A 674 -16.04 -14.74 -23.50
CA GLU A 674 -14.70 -14.43 -22.99
C GLU A 674 -14.18 -15.53 -22.04
N ASN A 675 -15.01 -16.02 -21.12
CA ASN A 675 -14.58 -16.99 -20.11
C ASN A 675 -14.36 -18.41 -20.68
N SER A 676 -15.21 -18.87 -21.62
CA SER A 676 -15.10 -20.21 -22.20
C SER A 676 -13.87 -20.39 -23.10
N MET A 677 -13.34 -19.30 -23.66
CA MET A 677 -12.10 -19.32 -24.46
C MET A 677 -10.84 -19.03 -23.65
N ARG A 678 -10.96 -18.44 -22.46
CA ARG A 678 -9.82 -18.06 -21.62
C ARG A 678 -9.35 -19.19 -20.71
N TYR A 679 -10.27 -19.99 -20.18
CA TYR A 679 -9.96 -21.13 -19.31
C TYR A 679 -10.51 -22.42 -19.90
N LYS A 680 -9.68 -23.48 -19.90
CA LYS A 680 -10.12 -24.85 -20.21
C LYS A 680 -10.31 -25.62 -18.90
N ALA A 681 -11.34 -26.45 -18.82
CA ALA A 681 -11.55 -27.32 -17.67
C ALA A 681 -10.45 -28.41 -17.62
N ASN A 682 -9.93 -28.66 -16.42
CA ASN A 682 -8.98 -29.70 -16.07
C ASN A 682 -9.65 -30.72 -15.16
N LYS A 683 -9.26 -31.99 -15.26
CA LYS A 683 -9.60 -33.05 -14.30
C LYS A 683 -8.29 -33.58 -13.71
N PRO A 684 -7.72 -32.90 -12.70
CA PRO A 684 -6.43 -33.29 -12.15
C PRO A 684 -6.52 -34.63 -11.42
N GLU A 685 -5.42 -35.39 -11.44
CA GLU A 685 -5.26 -36.60 -10.62
C GLU A 685 -5.28 -36.27 -9.11
N HIS A 686 -4.74 -35.10 -8.75
CA HIS A 686 -4.68 -34.58 -7.37
C HIS A 686 -5.41 -33.22 -7.24
N PRO A 687 -6.75 -33.22 -7.16
CA PRO A 687 -7.56 -32.00 -7.10
C PRO A 687 -7.33 -31.13 -5.85
N GLU A 688 -6.66 -31.65 -4.83
CA GLU A 688 -6.30 -30.97 -3.60
C GLU A 688 -5.06 -30.06 -3.74
N VAL A 689 -4.20 -30.30 -4.75
CA VAL A 689 -2.98 -29.51 -5.02
C VAL A 689 -2.95 -28.83 -6.40
N ASN A 690 -3.75 -29.28 -7.36
CA ASN A 690 -3.78 -28.75 -8.74
C ASN A 690 -5.01 -27.89 -9.03
N TYR A 691 -4.86 -26.92 -9.94
CA TYR A 691 -6.00 -26.17 -10.49
C TYR A 691 -6.93 -27.03 -11.36
N GLN A 692 -8.22 -26.76 -11.25
CA GLN A 692 -9.27 -27.26 -12.13
C GLN A 692 -9.44 -26.41 -13.39
N SER A 693 -8.95 -25.18 -13.40
CA SER A 693 -9.01 -24.29 -14.56
C SER A 693 -7.63 -24.06 -15.16
N ILE A 694 -7.44 -24.35 -16.45
CA ILE A 694 -6.21 -24.12 -17.21
C ILE A 694 -6.33 -22.80 -17.99
N PRO A 695 -5.56 -21.74 -17.64
CA PRO A 695 -5.51 -20.56 -18.48
C PRO A 695 -4.84 -20.87 -19.82
N VAL A 696 -5.48 -20.53 -20.94
CA VAL A 696 -4.93 -20.75 -22.30
C VAL A 696 -3.64 -19.97 -22.52
N SER A 697 -3.52 -18.79 -21.92
CA SER A 697 -2.30 -17.97 -21.88
C SER A 697 -1.14 -18.72 -21.22
N ALA A 698 -1.34 -19.30 -20.03
CA ALA A 698 -0.34 -20.06 -19.30
C ALA A 698 0.06 -21.34 -20.05
N LEU A 699 -0.90 -22.00 -20.71
CA LEU A 699 -0.61 -23.15 -21.57
C LEU A 699 0.28 -22.78 -22.76
N TYR A 700 0.08 -21.60 -23.35
CA TYR A 700 0.97 -21.07 -24.38
C TYR A 700 2.38 -20.79 -23.85
N GLN A 701 2.49 -20.23 -22.63
CA GLN A 701 3.78 -20.01 -21.97
C GLN A 701 4.53 -21.33 -21.70
N LEU A 702 3.82 -22.40 -21.32
CA LEU A 702 4.42 -23.73 -21.16
C LEU A 702 5.01 -24.25 -22.48
N LEU A 703 4.31 -24.07 -23.61
CA LEU A 703 4.85 -24.46 -24.91
C LEU A 703 6.13 -23.69 -25.27
N GLN A 704 6.20 -22.40 -24.93
CA GLN A 704 7.41 -21.59 -25.13
C GLN A 704 8.56 -22.09 -24.26
N LEU A 705 8.29 -22.42 -22.99
CA LEU A 705 9.29 -22.99 -22.09
C LEU A 705 9.88 -24.30 -22.63
N ILE A 706 9.03 -25.19 -23.16
CA ILE A 706 9.47 -26.47 -23.74
C ILE A 706 10.45 -26.23 -24.89
N ASP A 707 10.11 -25.33 -25.80
CA ASP A 707 10.96 -25.00 -26.95
C ASP A 707 12.31 -24.41 -26.50
N GLU A 708 12.29 -23.47 -25.56
CA GLU A 708 13.50 -22.85 -25.03
C GLU A 708 14.41 -23.83 -24.27
N VAL A 709 13.84 -24.70 -23.43
CA VAL A 709 14.62 -25.72 -22.69
C VAL A 709 15.21 -26.76 -23.62
N THR A 710 14.46 -27.20 -24.64
CA THR A 710 14.92 -28.20 -25.61
C THR A 710 16.18 -27.74 -26.36
N LYS A 711 16.32 -26.43 -26.60
CA LYS A 711 17.52 -25.84 -27.22
C LYS A 711 18.72 -25.82 -26.27
N LYS A 712 18.50 -25.77 -24.96
CA LYS A 712 19.51 -25.61 -23.91
C LYS A 712 19.96 -26.91 -23.24
N LEU A 713 19.27 -28.03 -23.49
CA LEU A 713 19.62 -29.32 -22.85
C LEU A 713 21.07 -29.75 -23.11
N GLU A 714 21.62 -29.40 -24.28
CA GLU A 714 23.01 -29.71 -24.65
C GLU A 714 24.02 -28.91 -23.83
N ASP A 715 23.61 -27.92 -23.03
CA ASP A 715 24.46 -27.13 -22.15
C ASP A 715 24.51 -27.68 -20.71
N VAL A 716 23.66 -28.65 -20.36
CA VAL A 716 23.67 -29.28 -19.03
C VAL A 716 24.92 -30.14 -18.87
N ARG A 717 25.63 -29.98 -17.74
CA ARG A 717 26.92 -30.66 -17.45
C ARG A 717 26.90 -31.53 -16.21
N VAL A 718 25.86 -31.43 -15.39
CA VAL A 718 25.76 -32.16 -14.11
C VAL A 718 25.08 -33.52 -14.31
N PRO A 719 25.35 -34.52 -13.46
CA PRO A 719 24.63 -35.79 -13.48
C PRO A 719 23.11 -35.61 -13.42
N CYS A 720 22.38 -36.39 -14.19
CA CYS A 720 20.92 -36.32 -14.30
C CYS A 720 20.26 -37.68 -14.04
N LEU A 721 19.22 -37.70 -13.22
CA LEU A 721 18.28 -38.81 -13.09
C LEU A 721 16.98 -38.45 -13.80
N LEU A 722 16.54 -39.29 -14.74
CA LEU A 722 15.26 -39.18 -15.42
C LEU A 722 14.36 -40.31 -14.91
N LEU A 723 13.22 -39.96 -14.30
CA LEU A 723 12.18 -40.90 -13.90
C LEU A 723 10.97 -40.66 -14.80
N GLN A 724 10.50 -41.69 -15.52
CA GLN A 724 9.41 -41.56 -16.50
C GLN A 724 8.37 -42.66 -16.34
N SER A 725 7.09 -42.28 -16.27
CA SER A 725 5.96 -43.21 -16.34
C SER A 725 5.85 -43.83 -17.74
N THR A 726 5.65 -45.14 -17.82
CA THR A 726 5.55 -45.88 -19.08
C THR A 726 4.26 -45.62 -19.87
N GLN A 727 3.18 -45.19 -19.22
CA GLN A 727 1.87 -44.92 -19.83
C GLN A 727 1.27 -43.58 -19.37
N ASP A 728 2.11 -42.53 -19.28
CA ASP A 728 1.70 -41.20 -18.86
C ASP A 728 0.57 -40.64 -19.78
N PRO A 729 -0.58 -40.18 -19.24
CA PRO A 729 -1.70 -39.69 -20.04
C PRO A 729 -1.51 -38.25 -20.54
N VAL A 730 -0.53 -37.51 -20.01
CA VAL A 730 -0.28 -36.09 -20.31
C VAL A 730 0.91 -35.93 -21.27
N ILE A 731 1.98 -36.72 -21.04
CA ILE A 731 3.27 -36.59 -21.73
C ILE A 731 3.48 -37.73 -22.72
N GLU A 732 4.05 -37.44 -23.90
CA GLU A 732 4.44 -38.51 -24.82
C GLU A 732 5.61 -39.32 -24.24
N VAL A 733 5.53 -40.65 -24.27
CA VAL A 733 6.60 -41.58 -23.79
C VAL A 733 7.97 -41.26 -24.40
N GLN A 734 8.01 -40.74 -25.63
CA GLN A 734 9.25 -40.30 -26.31
C GLN A 734 9.95 -39.09 -25.66
N SER A 735 9.37 -38.48 -24.62
CA SER A 735 9.93 -37.31 -23.96
C SER A 735 11.22 -37.63 -23.20
N SER A 736 11.28 -38.77 -22.52
CA SER A 736 12.50 -39.24 -21.83
C SER A 736 13.62 -39.57 -22.82
N ASP A 737 13.30 -40.24 -23.93
CA ASP A 737 14.24 -40.54 -25.02
C ASP A 737 14.83 -39.26 -25.62
N LEU A 738 13.99 -38.24 -25.86
CA LEU A 738 14.44 -36.97 -26.40
C LEU A 738 15.35 -36.25 -25.41
N ALA A 739 14.99 -36.22 -24.12
CA ALA A 739 15.81 -35.63 -23.08
C ALA A 739 17.18 -36.34 -22.98
N GLN A 740 17.18 -37.67 -22.90
CA GLN A 740 18.41 -38.47 -22.83
C GLN A 740 19.32 -38.24 -24.05
N LYS A 741 18.75 -38.18 -25.26
CA LYS A 741 19.52 -37.91 -26.49
C LYS A 741 20.14 -36.51 -26.53
N LYS A 742 19.48 -35.51 -25.94
CA LYS A 742 19.94 -34.11 -25.94
C LYS A 742 20.86 -33.76 -24.78
N LEU A 743 20.81 -34.49 -23.67
CA LEU A 743 21.70 -34.33 -22.51
C LEU A 743 23.11 -34.91 -22.79
N THR A 744 23.71 -34.53 -23.92
CA THR A 744 24.98 -35.09 -24.41
C THR A 744 26.18 -34.75 -23.52
N GLY A 745 26.11 -33.65 -22.76
CA GLY A 745 27.16 -33.22 -21.84
C GLY A 745 27.01 -33.73 -20.40
N SER A 746 26.04 -34.60 -20.13
CA SER A 746 25.71 -35.08 -18.77
C SER A 746 25.74 -36.60 -18.67
N GLN A 747 26.08 -37.12 -17.50
CA GLN A 747 25.83 -38.52 -17.17
C GLN A 747 24.34 -38.70 -16.84
N VAL A 748 23.61 -39.43 -17.69
CA VAL A 748 22.17 -39.63 -17.55
C VAL A 748 21.87 -41.05 -17.04
N THR A 749 21.08 -41.15 -15.97
CA THR A 749 20.43 -42.39 -15.52
C THR A 749 18.95 -42.29 -15.85
N LEU A 750 18.40 -43.21 -16.65
CA LEU A 750 16.97 -43.27 -16.97
C LEU A 750 16.36 -44.47 -16.25
N VAL A 751 15.26 -44.25 -15.52
CA VAL A 751 14.46 -45.29 -14.87
C VAL A 751 13.02 -45.12 -15.34
N GLU A 752 12.47 -46.19 -15.89
CA GLU A 752 11.07 -46.26 -16.27
C GLU A 752 10.23 -46.81 -15.11
N ILE A 753 9.15 -46.11 -14.77
CA ILE A 753 8.22 -46.48 -13.71
C ILE A 753 6.96 -47.03 -14.35
N GLU A 754 6.63 -48.30 -14.09
CA GLU A 754 5.42 -48.93 -14.60
C GLU A 754 4.18 -48.30 -13.96
N SER A 755 3.52 -47.41 -14.71
CA SER A 755 2.37 -46.63 -14.22
C SER A 755 1.62 -46.01 -15.40
N SER A 756 0.30 -45.85 -15.24
CA SER A 756 -0.57 -45.07 -16.13
C SER A 756 -0.96 -43.70 -15.58
N LYS A 757 -0.32 -43.26 -14.48
CA LYS A 757 -0.53 -41.96 -13.83
C LYS A 757 0.57 -40.97 -14.20
N HIS A 758 0.20 -39.70 -14.34
CA HIS A 758 1.18 -38.61 -14.46
C HIS A 758 1.79 -38.25 -13.09
N GLY A 759 1.00 -38.27 -12.01
CA GLY A 759 1.37 -37.89 -10.64
C GLY A 759 2.23 -38.90 -9.87
N ILE A 760 3.20 -39.55 -10.50
CA ILE A 760 3.99 -40.63 -9.87
C ILE A 760 4.79 -40.19 -8.64
N LEU A 761 5.15 -38.90 -8.57
CA LEU A 761 5.89 -38.34 -7.44
C LEU A 761 5.01 -38.17 -6.19
N TYR A 762 3.78 -37.68 -6.34
CA TYR A 762 2.96 -37.32 -5.20
C TYR A 762 2.54 -38.54 -4.37
N GLU A 763 2.23 -39.66 -5.04
CA GLU A 763 1.83 -40.92 -4.39
C GLU A 763 2.98 -41.92 -4.18
N ASN A 764 4.23 -41.55 -4.49
CA ASN A 764 5.37 -42.47 -4.53
C ASN A 764 5.09 -43.75 -5.37
N VAL A 765 4.53 -43.58 -6.57
CA VAL A 765 4.19 -44.72 -7.44
C VAL A 765 5.46 -45.44 -7.87
N GLY A 766 5.45 -46.77 -7.81
CA GLY A 766 6.57 -47.61 -8.24
C GLY A 766 7.89 -47.33 -7.50
N ASP A 767 7.80 -46.91 -6.23
CA ASP A 767 8.94 -46.62 -5.37
C ASP A 767 9.88 -45.52 -5.91
N THR A 768 9.28 -44.53 -6.57
CA THR A 768 9.95 -43.33 -7.11
C THR A 768 10.87 -42.67 -6.07
N PHE A 769 10.51 -42.66 -4.78
CA PHE A 769 11.32 -42.06 -3.71
C PHE A 769 12.61 -42.83 -3.44
N SER A 770 12.61 -44.16 -3.54
CA SER A 770 13.81 -44.98 -3.37
C SER A 770 14.84 -44.69 -4.46
N GLU A 771 14.39 -44.52 -5.71
CA GLU A 771 15.27 -44.13 -6.83
C GLU A 771 15.88 -42.73 -6.63
N ILE A 772 15.05 -41.78 -6.19
CA ILE A 772 15.46 -40.41 -5.87
C ILE A 772 16.53 -40.43 -4.77
N THR A 773 16.25 -41.07 -3.65
CA THR A 773 17.14 -41.10 -2.48
C THR A 773 18.43 -41.86 -2.78
N THR A 774 18.38 -42.96 -3.53
CA THR A 774 19.56 -43.70 -4.00
C THR A 774 20.47 -42.80 -4.85
N PHE A 775 19.92 -42.06 -5.81
CA PHE A 775 20.71 -41.14 -6.63
C PHE A 775 21.29 -39.98 -5.82
N LEU A 776 20.50 -39.38 -4.91
CA LEU A 776 20.97 -38.35 -3.99
C LEU A 776 22.15 -38.84 -3.17
N MET A 777 22.02 -40.01 -2.55
CA MET A 777 23.09 -40.61 -1.75
C MET A 777 24.31 -40.92 -2.60
N ARG A 778 24.17 -41.36 -3.85
CA ARG A 778 25.32 -41.53 -4.77
C ARG A 778 26.07 -40.21 -5.01
N LEU A 779 25.35 -39.11 -5.25
CA LEU A 779 25.96 -37.79 -5.46
C LEU A 779 26.68 -37.27 -4.21
N VAL A 780 26.17 -37.60 -3.03
CA VAL A 780 26.73 -37.16 -1.74
C VAL A 780 27.87 -38.07 -1.28
N THR A 781 27.78 -39.39 -1.48
CA THR A 781 28.75 -40.39 -1.01
C THR A 781 29.91 -40.65 -1.97
N GLY A 782 29.77 -40.30 -3.26
CA GLY A 782 30.86 -40.25 -4.25
C GLY A 782 32.02 -39.31 -3.87
N ARG A 783 31.99 -38.71 -2.67
CA ARG A 783 33.03 -37.92 -2.01
C ARG A 783 34.24 -38.72 -1.49
N LYS A 784 34.26 -40.06 -1.55
CA LYS A 784 35.42 -40.85 -1.08
C LYS A 784 36.48 -41.08 -2.17
N HIS A 785 37.22 -40.02 -2.50
CA HIS A 785 38.66 -39.84 -2.30
C HIS A 785 39.19 -38.67 -3.13
#